data_AF-Q0DKM2-F1
#
_entry.id   AF-Q0DKM2-F1
#
_cell.length_a   1.000
_cell.length_b   1.000
_cell.length_c   1.000
_cell.angle_alpha   90.00
_cell.angle_beta   90.00
_cell.angle_gamma   90.00
#
_symmetry.space_group_name_H-M   'P 1'
#
loop_
_entity.id
_entity.type
_entity.pdbx_description
1 polymer ?
#
loop_
_entity_poly.entity_id
_entity_poly.type
_entity_poly.pdbx_seq_one_letter_code
_entity_poly.pdbx_strand_id
1 'polypeptide(L)'
;MAEKGRTEMEVRPGGVALITISNPPVNALSIHVLYSLKDHYEEALRRNDVKAIVVTGKGGVFSGGLDINTFGAIQRNKAEQLKVDYVSIDVMTNTLEAAGKPSVAAINGPALGGGLEISMVCQARISIPTAQLGLPELQLGVIPAFGGTQRLPRLVGLTKALEMMLMSKPIKAEEAHQLALIDAIVSPNDLLNTACRWALDISESRRPWVHTLSRTDKLESPDEAREILKFARAQVQKQAANLRHPLVCIDVIEEGIVSGPQAGLRKEAIAFQDLVFSDTCKSLVHVFFSQRATSKVPGITDLGLMPRKVSKVAIVGGGLMGSGIATALMLSNYPVVLKEVNDKFLDAGIDRIKANLQSRVRNGKMTKEIYEKTLSLLTGVVDYERFKDVDLVIEEIVENVKVKQQVFADLERYCPSHCVLATNTSTIDLDLIGEKTNSQDRIAGAHFFSPAHVMPLLEIVRSNHTSPQVVVDLLDVGKKIKKTPVVVGNCTGFAVNRMFSPYTSIALLLVDRGMDVYKIDQVCTEFGMPMGPFRLLDLVGFGVALASGMQYLENSPGSVDKSMLIPLMFEDKRTGEASQKGFYKYEGNRKAIPDPDIFKYVEKSRRMAGTVPDLELLKLDDKEIVEMVFFPVINEACQVLSEGIANKASDLDIASIFGMGFPPYRGGIVYWADSIGAKRIHARLSEWEMKHGQLFRPCSYLSERAAEGVPLSSTAKNNAKARM
;
A
#
# COMPACT_ATOMS: atom_id res chain seq x y z
N MET A 1 -6.66 -17.22 -27.97
CA MET A 1 -5.43 -16.93 -27.21
C MET A 1 -5.31 -15.42 -27.13
N ALA A 2 -5.10 -14.83 -25.94
CA ALA A 2 -4.82 -13.39 -25.86
C ALA A 2 -3.58 -13.09 -26.71
N GLU A 3 -3.66 -12.08 -27.57
CA GLU A 3 -2.54 -11.68 -28.42
C GLU A 3 -1.34 -11.34 -27.51
N LYS A 4 -0.24 -12.06 -27.66
CA LYS A 4 0.94 -11.87 -26.81
C LYS A 4 1.50 -10.47 -27.09
N GLY A 5 1.82 -9.71 -26.04
CA GLY A 5 2.45 -8.40 -26.18
C GLY A 5 3.72 -8.48 -27.04
N ARG A 6 3.90 -7.50 -27.92
CA ARG A 6 5.01 -7.41 -28.87
C ARG A 6 5.40 -5.96 -29.13
N THR A 7 6.43 -5.74 -29.94
CA THR A 7 6.67 -4.44 -30.56
C THR A 7 6.16 -4.45 -32.00
N GLU A 8 5.83 -3.27 -32.53
CA GLU A 8 5.49 -3.03 -33.94
C GLU A 8 6.56 -2.10 -34.52
N MET A 9 7.00 -2.30 -35.76
CA MET A 9 7.95 -1.40 -36.43
C MET A 9 7.38 -0.86 -37.74
N GLU A 10 7.52 0.45 -37.95
CA GLU A 10 7.30 1.11 -39.23
C GLU A 10 8.47 2.03 -39.58
N VAL A 11 8.75 2.23 -40.86
CA VAL A 11 9.77 3.19 -41.31
C VAL A 11 9.06 4.46 -41.77
N ARG A 12 9.29 5.56 -41.06
CA ARG A 12 8.69 6.86 -41.38
C ARG A 12 9.42 7.56 -42.54
N PRO A 13 8.74 8.45 -43.29
CA PRO A 13 9.39 9.33 -44.26
C PRO A 13 10.57 10.07 -43.60
N GLY A 14 11.75 9.99 -44.23
CA GLY A 14 13.01 10.49 -43.66
C GLY A 14 13.97 9.39 -43.16
N GLY A 15 13.52 8.13 -43.13
CA GLY A 15 14.36 6.97 -42.80
C GLY A 15 14.50 6.74 -41.30
N VAL A 16 13.45 7.01 -40.52
CA VAL A 16 13.44 6.71 -39.07
C VAL A 16 12.56 5.49 -38.83
N ALA A 17 13.12 4.43 -38.25
CA ALA A 17 12.35 3.29 -37.79
C ALA A 17 11.67 3.63 -36.46
N LEU A 18 10.33 3.68 -36.45
CA LEU A 18 9.54 3.85 -35.24
C LEU A 18 9.17 2.47 -34.70
N ILE A 19 9.74 2.10 -33.55
CA ILE A 19 9.43 0.88 -32.81
C ILE A 19 8.46 1.21 -31.67
N THR A 20 7.25 0.67 -31.74
CA THR A 20 6.17 0.92 -30.77
C THR A 20 5.94 -0.31 -29.89
N ILE A 21 6.09 -0.15 -28.58
CA ILE A 21 5.76 -1.19 -27.60
C ILE A 21 4.24 -1.31 -27.49
N SER A 22 3.70 -2.52 -27.68
CA SER A 22 2.27 -2.80 -27.59
C SER A 22 2.03 -4.03 -26.71
N ASN A 23 1.67 -3.77 -25.45
CA ASN A 23 1.20 -4.80 -24.52
C ASN A 23 0.20 -4.19 -23.53
N PRO A 24 -1.07 -3.99 -23.94
CA PRO A 24 -2.07 -3.33 -23.09
C PRO A 24 -2.29 -4.08 -21.77
N PRO A 25 -2.69 -3.39 -20.69
CA PRO A 25 -3.09 -1.98 -20.66
C PRO A 25 -1.94 -0.99 -20.43
N VAL A 26 -0.76 -1.44 -20.00
CA VAL A 26 0.33 -0.54 -19.52
C VAL A 26 1.67 -0.76 -20.22
N ASN A 27 1.70 -1.49 -21.34
CA ASN A 27 2.93 -1.86 -22.04
C ASN A 27 3.95 -2.54 -21.11
N ALA A 28 3.48 -3.50 -20.31
CA ALA A 28 4.33 -4.29 -19.44
C ALA A 28 5.36 -5.07 -20.29
N LEU A 29 6.62 -5.10 -19.86
CA LEU A 29 7.70 -5.74 -20.59
C LEU A 29 7.69 -7.23 -20.28
N SER A 30 6.90 -8.00 -21.02
CA SER A 30 6.99 -9.46 -21.00
C SER A 30 8.26 -9.92 -21.74
N ILE A 31 8.65 -11.18 -21.57
CA ILE A 31 9.77 -11.77 -22.32
C ILE A 31 9.57 -11.63 -23.84
N HIS A 32 8.34 -11.76 -24.33
CA HIS A 32 8.01 -11.61 -25.75
C HIS A 32 8.19 -10.17 -26.23
N VAL A 33 7.82 -9.17 -25.43
CA VAL A 33 8.05 -7.76 -25.76
C VAL A 33 9.55 -7.46 -25.85
N LEU A 34 10.33 -7.94 -24.88
CA LEU A 34 11.78 -7.73 -24.83
C LEU A 34 12.50 -8.34 -26.04
N TYR A 35 12.14 -9.57 -26.42
CA TYR A 35 12.74 -10.22 -27.60
C TYR A 35 12.26 -9.58 -28.90
N SER A 36 10.98 -9.25 -29.02
CA SER A 36 10.46 -8.50 -30.17
C SER A 36 11.13 -7.13 -30.33
N LEU A 37 11.49 -6.46 -29.23
CA LEU A 37 12.24 -5.21 -29.26
C LEU A 37 13.65 -5.41 -29.82
N LYS A 38 14.36 -6.46 -29.38
CA LYS A 38 15.66 -6.86 -29.93
C LYS A 38 15.56 -7.11 -31.44
N ASP A 39 14.60 -7.92 -31.86
CA ASP A 39 14.43 -8.34 -33.26
C ASP A 39 14.19 -7.13 -34.18
N HIS A 40 13.35 -6.18 -33.76
CA HIS A 40 13.11 -4.96 -34.53
C HIS A 40 14.32 -3.99 -34.53
N TYR A 41 15.10 -3.92 -33.44
CA TYR A 41 16.37 -3.18 -33.47
C TYR A 41 17.33 -3.80 -34.49
N GLU A 42 17.50 -5.12 -34.49
CA GLU A 42 18.36 -5.81 -35.45
C GLU A 42 17.85 -5.69 -36.89
N GLU A 43 16.53 -5.73 -37.10
CA GLU A 43 15.94 -5.45 -38.41
C GLU A 43 16.25 -4.02 -38.86
N ALA A 44 15.99 -3.02 -38.01
CA ALA A 44 16.28 -1.62 -38.30
C ALA A 44 17.77 -1.41 -38.61
N LEU A 45 18.68 -2.11 -37.93
CA LEU A 45 20.11 -2.06 -38.20
C LEU A 45 20.49 -2.63 -39.57
N ARG A 46 19.88 -3.75 -40.00
CA ARG A 46 20.14 -4.36 -41.33
C ARG A 46 19.56 -3.57 -42.50
N ARG A 47 18.53 -2.77 -42.28
CA ARG A 47 17.81 -2.03 -43.32
C ARG A 47 18.57 -0.79 -43.80
N ASN A 48 18.85 -0.68 -45.10
CA ASN A 48 19.58 0.46 -45.67
C ASN A 48 18.75 1.75 -45.74
N ASP A 49 17.42 1.65 -45.76
CA ASP A 49 16.49 2.80 -45.77
C ASP A 49 16.30 3.43 -44.38
N VAL A 50 16.82 2.79 -43.33
CA VAL A 50 16.76 3.28 -41.95
C VAL A 50 18.09 3.95 -41.58
N LYS A 51 18.02 5.21 -41.14
CA LYS A 51 19.14 6.03 -40.64
C LYS A 51 19.18 6.09 -39.12
N ALA A 52 18.01 6.10 -38.47
CA ALA A 52 17.89 6.23 -37.02
C ALA A 52 16.63 5.51 -36.50
N ILE A 53 16.54 5.33 -35.18
CA ILE A 53 15.47 4.59 -34.50
C ILE A 53 14.75 5.52 -33.51
N VAL A 54 13.43 5.38 -33.37
CA VAL A 54 12.65 5.97 -32.28
C VAL A 54 11.88 4.85 -31.57
N VAL A 55 11.92 4.83 -30.24
CA VAL A 55 11.13 3.89 -29.41
C VAL A 55 10.01 4.65 -28.71
N THR A 56 8.79 4.13 -28.73
CA THR A 56 7.64 4.69 -27.98
C THR A 56 6.71 3.58 -27.48
N GLY A 57 5.68 3.93 -26.71
CA GLY A 57 4.64 2.98 -26.26
C GLY A 57 3.27 3.30 -26.85
N LYS A 58 2.43 2.28 -27.07
CA LYS A 58 1.05 2.43 -27.56
C LYS A 58 0.12 2.86 -26.42
N GLY A 59 -0.88 3.71 -26.69
CA GLY A 59 -1.95 3.99 -25.72
C GLY A 59 -1.62 4.96 -24.58
N GLY A 60 -0.65 5.86 -24.75
CA GLY A 60 -0.35 6.92 -23.77
C GLY A 60 0.43 6.47 -22.54
N VAL A 61 1.05 5.29 -22.61
CA VAL A 61 1.99 4.78 -21.61
C VAL A 61 3.24 4.34 -22.34
N PHE A 62 4.41 4.80 -21.94
CA PHE A 62 5.66 4.33 -22.56
C PHE A 62 5.88 2.87 -22.16
N SER A 63 6.00 2.61 -20.86
CA SER A 63 5.93 1.29 -20.27
C SER A 63 5.78 1.37 -18.76
N GLY A 64 4.92 0.51 -18.20
CA GLY A 64 4.75 0.31 -16.76
C GLY A 64 5.85 -0.54 -16.11
N GLY A 65 6.86 -0.98 -16.86
CA GLY A 65 7.97 -1.79 -16.38
C GLY A 65 7.84 -3.28 -16.67
N LEU A 66 8.71 -4.09 -16.06
CA LEU A 66 8.74 -5.55 -16.20
C LEU A 66 7.38 -6.15 -15.82
N ASP A 67 6.89 -7.11 -16.62
CA ASP A 67 5.69 -7.85 -16.26
C ASP A 67 5.94 -8.68 -14.99
N ILE A 68 5.28 -8.29 -13.89
CA ILE A 68 5.47 -8.89 -12.57
C ILE A 68 5.05 -10.36 -12.55
N ASN A 69 4.21 -10.82 -13.49
CA ASN A 69 3.91 -12.25 -13.64
C ASN A 69 5.17 -13.08 -13.96
N THR A 70 6.20 -12.44 -14.54
CA THR A 70 7.49 -13.07 -14.84
C THR A 70 8.18 -13.55 -13.57
N PHE A 71 7.99 -12.86 -12.42
CA PHE A 71 8.67 -13.21 -11.16
C PHE A 71 8.18 -14.58 -10.69
N GLY A 72 6.85 -14.79 -10.71
CA GLY A 72 6.25 -16.08 -10.38
C GLY A 72 6.58 -17.18 -11.41
N ALA A 73 6.97 -16.84 -12.64
CA ALA A 73 7.46 -17.81 -13.62
C ALA A 73 8.92 -18.23 -13.33
N ILE A 74 9.77 -17.27 -12.97
CA ILE A 74 11.16 -17.50 -12.52
C ILE A 74 11.17 -18.36 -11.25
N GLN A 75 10.40 -17.98 -10.24
CA GLN A 75 10.31 -18.68 -8.96
C GLN A 75 9.84 -20.14 -9.07
N ARG A 76 9.04 -20.46 -10.11
CA ARG A 76 8.54 -21.82 -10.38
C ARG A 76 9.41 -22.63 -11.34
N ASN A 77 10.58 -22.10 -11.73
CA ASN A 77 11.52 -22.73 -12.63
C ASN A 77 10.89 -23.25 -13.95
N LYS A 78 10.02 -22.44 -14.59
CA LYS A 78 9.35 -22.83 -15.85
C LYS A 78 10.31 -22.79 -17.05
N ALA A 79 10.02 -23.53 -18.12
CA ALA A 79 10.91 -23.66 -19.28
C ALA A 79 11.21 -22.34 -20.02
N GLU A 80 10.27 -21.39 -20.07
CA GLU A 80 10.45 -20.05 -20.67
C GLU A 80 10.79 -19.00 -19.60
N GLN A 81 11.98 -19.11 -19.01
CA GLN A 81 12.46 -18.15 -18.02
C GLN A 81 13.19 -16.96 -18.65
N LEU A 82 12.95 -15.78 -18.09
CA LEU A 82 13.73 -14.58 -18.38
C LEU A 82 15.16 -14.78 -17.89
N LYS A 83 16.12 -14.82 -18.82
CA LYS A 83 17.56 -14.72 -18.52
C LYS A 83 17.93 -13.26 -18.38
N VAL A 84 17.98 -12.78 -17.14
CA VAL A 84 18.14 -11.35 -16.83
C VAL A 84 19.50 -10.81 -17.27
N ASP A 85 20.55 -11.62 -17.13
CA ASP A 85 21.89 -11.34 -17.65
C ASP A 85 21.89 -11.16 -19.18
N TYR A 86 21.28 -12.09 -19.91
CA TYR A 86 21.13 -11.99 -21.36
C TYR A 86 20.34 -10.73 -21.77
N VAL A 87 19.23 -10.41 -21.07
CA VAL A 87 18.48 -9.20 -21.39
C VAL A 87 19.28 -7.95 -21.07
N SER A 88 19.89 -7.84 -19.89
CA SER A 88 20.62 -6.64 -19.48
C SER A 88 21.88 -6.41 -20.33
N ILE A 89 22.64 -7.47 -20.61
CA ILE A 89 23.92 -7.37 -21.32
C ILE A 89 23.69 -7.45 -22.83
N ASP A 90 23.11 -8.53 -23.35
CA ASP A 90 23.05 -8.74 -24.80
C ASP A 90 21.96 -7.89 -25.47
N VAL A 91 20.76 -7.85 -24.90
CA VAL A 91 19.67 -7.06 -25.48
C VAL A 91 19.90 -5.58 -25.24
N MET A 92 19.88 -5.14 -23.99
CA MET A 92 19.88 -3.72 -23.65
C MET A 92 21.21 -3.03 -23.98
N THR A 93 22.34 -3.68 -23.67
CA THR A 93 23.66 -3.05 -23.82
C THR A 93 24.26 -3.29 -25.20
N ASN A 94 24.42 -4.55 -25.61
CA ASN A 94 25.12 -4.89 -26.85
C ASN A 94 24.28 -4.63 -28.11
N THR A 95 22.95 -4.78 -28.04
CA THR A 95 22.07 -4.58 -29.21
C THR A 95 21.51 -3.17 -29.27
N LEU A 96 20.89 -2.69 -28.18
CA LEU A 96 20.15 -1.43 -28.19
C LEU A 96 21.07 -0.21 -27.98
N GLU A 97 21.86 -0.18 -26.91
CA GLU A 97 22.71 0.98 -26.61
C GLU A 97 23.90 1.10 -27.56
N ALA A 98 24.58 -0.01 -27.85
CA ALA A 98 25.69 -0.09 -28.79
C ALA A 98 25.26 -0.26 -30.26
N ALA A 99 23.99 -0.01 -30.56
CA ALA A 99 23.43 -0.08 -31.91
C ALA A 99 24.27 0.76 -32.90
N GLY A 100 24.48 0.25 -34.12
CA GLY A 100 25.16 0.98 -35.20
C GLY A 100 24.35 2.14 -35.81
N LYS A 101 23.20 2.50 -35.22
CA LYS A 101 22.35 3.63 -35.60
C LYS A 101 21.80 4.26 -34.32
N PRO A 102 21.67 5.60 -34.23
CA PRO A 102 21.21 6.25 -33.02
C PRO A 102 19.73 6.00 -32.79
N SER A 103 19.35 5.95 -31.51
CA SER A 103 17.99 5.75 -31.05
C SER A 103 17.53 6.83 -30.08
N VAL A 104 16.25 7.21 -30.16
CA VAL A 104 15.63 8.21 -29.28
C VAL A 104 14.35 7.64 -28.66
N ALA A 105 14.21 7.78 -27.34
CA ALA A 105 12.99 7.41 -26.63
C ALA A 105 11.97 8.56 -26.68
N ALA A 106 10.79 8.31 -27.26
CA ALA A 106 9.65 9.20 -27.25
C ALA A 106 8.69 8.82 -26.11
N ILE A 107 8.86 9.45 -24.95
CA ILE A 107 8.16 9.15 -23.69
C ILE A 107 6.80 9.84 -23.69
N ASN A 108 5.76 9.08 -24.02
CA ASN A 108 4.37 9.56 -24.17
C ASN A 108 3.51 9.36 -22.91
N GLY A 109 4.10 9.05 -21.76
CA GLY A 109 3.40 8.75 -20.53
C GLY A 109 4.34 8.16 -19.47
N PRO A 110 3.83 7.36 -18.52
CA PRO A 110 4.68 6.70 -17.54
C PRO A 110 5.77 5.83 -18.19
N ALA A 111 7.02 6.01 -17.75
CA ALA A 111 8.17 5.17 -18.03
C ALA A 111 8.72 4.68 -16.68
N LEU A 112 8.24 3.52 -16.23
CA LEU A 112 8.54 2.98 -14.90
C LEU A 112 9.35 1.70 -14.99
N GLY A 113 10.25 1.51 -14.04
CA GLY A 113 11.12 0.33 -13.94
C GLY A 113 11.88 0.05 -15.23
N GLY A 114 11.80 -1.19 -15.71
CA GLY A 114 12.33 -1.57 -17.03
C GLY A 114 11.94 -0.66 -18.21
N GLY A 115 10.81 0.05 -18.13
CA GLY A 115 10.44 1.09 -19.10
C GLY A 115 11.39 2.29 -19.09
N LEU A 116 11.74 2.78 -17.89
CA LEU A 116 12.78 3.80 -17.75
C LEU A 116 14.14 3.26 -18.20
N GLU A 117 14.48 2.00 -17.86
CA GLU A 117 15.73 1.37 -18.28
C GLU A 117 15.88 1.32 -19.81
N ILE A 118 14.82 0.93 -20.54
CA ILE A 118 14.78 1.00 -22.02
C ILE A 118 14.95 2.43 -22.53
N SER A 119 14.36 3.43 -21.86
CA SER A 119 14.56 4.82 -22.30
C SER A 119 16.01 5.31 -22.11
N MET A 120 16.72 4.77 -21.12
CA MET A 120 18.09 5.17 -20.79
C MET A 120 19.14 4.51 -21.69
N VAL A 121 18.81 3.42 -22.39
CA VAL A 121 19.67 2.86 -23.44
C VAL A 121 19.67 3.72 -24.72
N CYS A 122 18.60 4.49 -24.94
CA CYS A 122 18.52 5.41 -26.07
C CYS A 122 19.48 6.60 -25.87
N GLN A 123 20.02 7.12 -26.96
CA GLN A 123 20.96 8.25 -26.94
C GLN A 123 20.30 9.57 -26.51
N ALA A 124 19.00 9.72 -26.75
CA ALA A 124 18.20 10.84 -26.23
C ALA A 124 16.79 10.40 -25.78
N ARG A 125 16.17 11.21 -24.93
CA ARG A 125 14.82 11.03 -24.38
C ARG A 125 14.04 12.33 -24.55
N ILE A 126 12.94 12.27 -25.30
CA ILE A 126 11.99 13.37 -25.51
C ILE A 126 10.69 12.99 -24.82
N SER A 127 10.12 13.88 -24.01
CA SER A 127 8.98 13.55 -23.14
C SER A 127 7.83 14.53 -23.26
N ILE A 128 6.62 14.06 -22.97
CA ILE A 128 5.49 14.95 -22.67
C ILE A 128 5.58 15.48 -21.22
N PRO A 129 4.93 16.62 -20.88
CA PRO A 129 5.05 17.24 -19.56
C PRO A 129 4.47 16.40 -18.42
N THR A 130 3.47 15.56 -18.72
CA THR A 130 2.73 14.75 -17.75
C THR A 130 3.36 13.39 -17.47
N ALA A 131 4.46 13.04 -18.15
CA ALA A 131 5.14 11.78 -17.95
C ALA A 131 5.72 11.65 -16.53
N GLN A 132 5.78 10.40 -16.07
CA GLN A 132 6.39 10.01 -14.79
C GLN A 132 7.51 9.02 -15.06
N LEU A 133 8.68 9.26 -14.48
CA LEU A 133 9.89 8.48 -14.69
C LEU A 133 10.42 7.98 -13.34
N GLY A 134 10.58 6.67 -13.17
CA GLY A 134 11.13 6.12 -11.92
C GLY A 134 11.48 4.64 -11.99
N LEU A 135 12.21 4.18 -10.98
CA LEU A 135 12.63 2.79 -10.79
C LEU A 135 12.00 2.25 -9.48
N PRO A 136 10.76 1.70 -9.52
CA PRO A 136 10.01 1.28 -8.33
C PRO A 136 10.33 -0.16 -7.87
N GLU A 137 11.35 -0.81 -8.42
CA GLU A 137 11.67 -2.23 -8.21
C GLU A 137 11.80 -2.64 -6.74
N LEU A 138 12.28 -1.76 -5.88
CA LEU A 138 12.45 -2.04 -4.46
C LEU A 138 11.11 -2.27 -3.74
N GLN A 139 9.99 -1.73 -4.27
CA GLN A 139 8.65 -2.06 -3.75
C GLN A 139 8.27 -3.52 -3.94
N LEU A 140 8.95 -4.24 -4.83
CA LEU A 140 8.74 -5.66 -5.12
C LEU A 140 9.83 -6.56 -4.51
N GLY A 141 10.73 -6.00 -3.70
CA GLY A 141 11.82 -6.76 -3.05
C GLY A 141 12.98 -7.11 -3.97
N VAL A 142 13.08 -6.44 -5.12
CA VAL A 142 14.16 -6.61 -6.10
C VAL A 142 14.80 -5.26 -6.42
N ILE A 143 15.79 -5.24 -7.30
CA ILE A 143 16.47 -4.03 -7.77
C ILE A 143 16.24 -3.86 -9.28
N PRO A 144 16.49 -2.67 -9.86
CA PRO A 144 16.57 -2.52 -11.31
C PRO A 144 17.56 -3.53 -11.90
N ALA A 145 17.22 -4.09 -13.05
CA ALA A 145 17.89 -5.30 -13.56
C ALA A 145 18.28 -5.23 -15.04
N PHE A 146 17.91 -4.14 -15.72
CA PHE A 146 18.24 -3.87 -17.11
C PHE A 146 19.21 -2.68 -17.21
N GLY A 147 20.11 -2.56 -16.23
CA GLY A 147 21.16 -1.58 -16.10
C GLY A 147 20.72 -0.25 -15.48
N GLY A 148 19.54 -0.19 -14.86
CA GLY A 148 19.04 0.99 -14.16
C GLY A 148 19.97 1.46 -13.05
N THR A 149 20.58 0.54 -12.30
CA THR A 149 21.56 0.88 -11.25
C THR A 149 22.84 1.50 -11.81
N GLN A 150 23.12 1.30 -13.10
CA GLN A 150 24.34 1.73 -13.76
C GLN A 150 24.13 3.01 -14.59
N ARG A 151 23.01 3.08 -15.32
CA ARG A 151 22.68 4.20 -16.22
C ARG A 151 22.13 5.40 -15.48
N LEU A 152 21.28 5.21 -14.47
CA LEU A 152 20.64 6.33 -13.78
C LEU A 152 21.66 7.24 -13.06
N PRO A 153 22.62 6.74 -12.27
CA PRO A 153 23.65 7.60 -11.65
C PRO A 153 24.45 8.41 -12.66
N ARG A 154 24.73 7.84 -13.84
CA ARG A 154 25.46 8.50 -14.94
C ARG A 154 24.66 9.60 -15.63
N LEU A 155 23.33 9.61 -15.49
CA LEU A 155 22.45 10.63 -16.08
C LEU A 155 22.06 11.73 -15.09
N VAL A 156 21.84 11.40 -13.80
CA VAL A 156 21.30 12.35 -12.82
C VAL A 156 22.21 12.61 -11.62
N GLY A 157 23.38 11.97 -11.55
CA GLY A 157 24.27 11.97 -10.38
C GLY A 157 23.87 10.92 -9.35
N LEU A 158 24.83 10.49 -8.52
CA LEU A 158 24.64 9.39 -7.56
C LEU A 158 23.58 9.71 -6.52
N THR A 159 23.65 10.91 -5.94
CA THR A 159 22.73 11.33 -4.87
C THR A 159 21.27 11.22 -5.31
N LYS A 160 20.95 11.74 -6.50
CA LYS A 160 19.58 11.70 -7.01
C LYS A 160 19.16 10.30 -7.45
N ALA A 161 20.07 9.54 -8.06
CA ALA A 161 19.79 8.18 -8.46
C ALA A 161 19.44 7.30 -7.25
N LEU A 162 20.17 7.45 -6.14
CA LEU A 162 19.86 6.81 -4.86
C LEU A 162 18.50 7.26 -4.32
N GLU A 163 18.18 8.56 -4.34
CA GLU A 163 16.86 9.05 -3.92
C GLU A 163 15.74 8.36 -4.71
N MET A 164 15.85 8.32 -6.04
CA MET A 164 14.83 7.75 -6.92
C MET A 164 14.63 6.24 -6.68
N MET A 165 15.73 5.48 -6.57
CA MET A 165 15.69 4.02 -6.39
C MET A 165 15.28 3.64 -4.95
N LEU A 166 15.95 4.17 -3.93
CA LEU A 166 15.72 3.82 -2.53
C LEU A 166 14.32 4.22 -2.05
N MET A 167 13.78 5.33 -2.56
CA MET A 167 12.41 5.76 -2.25
C MET A 167 11.37 5.19 -3.21
N SER A 168 11.80 4.52 -4.29
CA SER A 168 10.91 4.02 -5.36
C SER A 168 9.93 5.08 -5.84
N LYS A 169 10.40 6.33 -5.96
CA LYS A 169 9.57 7.50 -6.21
C LYS A 169 9.81 8.02 -7.63
N PRO A 170 8.80 8.05 -8.49
CA PRO A 170 8.94 8.65 -9.80
C PRO A 170 9.02 10.18 -9.71
N ILE A 171 9.79 10.76 -10.63
CA ILE A 171 9.89 12.20 -10.86
C ILE A 171 9.07 12.59 -12.10
N LYS A 172 8.66 13.85 -12.17
CA LYS A 172 7.95 14.40 -13.33
C LYS A 172 8.92 14.82 -14.43
N ALA A 173 8.42 14.95 -15.65
CA ALA A 173 9.22 15.35 -16.81
C ALA A 173 10.03 16.63 -16.60
N GLU A 174 9.48 17.63 -15.91
CA GLU A 174 10.14 18.92 -15.67
C GLU A 174 11.39 18.79 -14.78
N GLU A 175 11.27 18.08 -13.66
CA GLU A 175 12.41 17.76 -12.78
C GLU A 175 13.43 16.86 -13.53
N ALA A 176 12.95 15.87 -14.28
CA ALA A 176 13.80 14.99 -15.08
C ALA A 176 14.58 15.76 -16.16
N HIS A 177 14.02 16.82 -16.74
CA HIS A 177 14.72 17.66 -17.70
C HIS A 177 15.80 18.53 -17.04
N GLN A 178 15.51 19.13 -15.89
CA GLN A 178 16.50 19.87 -15.10
C GLN A 178 17.71 19.00 -14.72
N LEU A 179 17.47 17.71 -14.47
CA LEU A 179 18.49 16.72 -14.12
C LEU A 179 19.13 16.05 -15.35
N ALA A 180 18.76 16.45 -16.57
CA ALA A 180 19.15 15.86 -17.86
C ALA A 180 18.87 14.35 -18.02
N LEU A 181 17.93 13.80 -17.23
CA LEU A 181 17.32 12.50 -17.53
C LEU A 181 16.47 12.60 -18.80
N ILE A 182 15.86 13.76 -19.08
CA ILE A 182 15.16 14.06 -20.33
C ILE A 182 15.88 15.20 -21.06
N ASP A 183 16.03 15.06 -22.37
CA ASP A 183 16.72 16.03 -23.22
C ASP A 183 15.79 17.17 -23.69
N ALA A 184 14.49 16.89 -23.88
CA ALA A 184 13.49 17.92 -24.16
C ALA A 184 12.07 17.52 -23.75
N ILE A 185 11.25 18.53 -23.46
CA ILE A 185 9.82 18.40 -23.18
C ILE A 185 9.02 19.06 -24.30
N VAL A 186 8.03 18.34 -24.85
CA VAL A 186 7.18 18.82 -25.96
C VAL A 186 5.72 18.45 -25.77
N SER A 187 4.83 19.05 -26.55
CA SER A 187 3.41 18.69 -26.54
C SER A 187 3.20 17.22 -26.97
N PRO A 188 2.13 16.55 -26.51
CA PRO A 188 1.82 15.19 -26.98
C PRO A 188 1.74 15.05 -28.50
N ASN A 189 1.25 16.08 -29.20
CA ASN A 189 1.10 16.07 -30.66
C ASN A 189 2.44 16.19 -31.40
N ASP A 190 3.43 16.86 -30.79
CA ASP A 190 4.74 17.10 -31.42
C ASP A 190 5.78 16.04 -31.06
N LEU A 191 5.47 15.15 -30.12
CA LEU A 191 6.40 14.20 -29.53
C LEU A 191 7.14 13.36 -30.58
N LEU A 192 6.39 12.62 -31.41
CA LEU A 192 6.99 11.71 -32.38
C LEU A 192 7.78 12.44 -33.46
N ASN A 193 7.28 13.57 -33.95
CA ASN A 193 7.98 14.36 -34.97
C ASN A 193 9.28 14.96 -34.41
N THR A 194 9.25 15.44 -33.17
CA THR A 194 10.46 15.96 -32.50
C THR A 194 11.47 14.84 -32.25
N ALA A 195 11.03 13.68 -31.76
CA ALA A 195 11.90 12.53 -31.54
C ALA A 195 12.55 12.03 -32.84
N CYS A 196 11.80 11.94 -33.94
CA CYS A 196 12.34 11.56 -35.25
C CYS A 196 13.40 12.55 -35.73
N ARG A 197 13.13 13.86 -35.62
CA ARG A 197 14.10 14.90 -35.98
C ARG A 197 15.37 14.82 -35.13
N TRP A 198 15.22 14.61 -33.83
CA TRP A 198 16.36 14.47 -32.92
C TRP A 198 17.21 13.24 -33.25
N ALA A 199 16.57 12.12 -33.60
CA ALA A 199 17.26 10.89 -34.00
C ALA A 199 18.07 11.10 -35.29
N LEU A 200 17.51 11.80 -36.28
CA LEU A 200 18.21 12.19 -37.50
C LEU A 200 19.36 13.16 -37.23
N ASP A 201 19.16 14.17 -36.37
CA ASP A 201 20.22 15.10 -35.99
C ASP A 201 21.44 14.39 -35.37
N ILE A 202 21.22 13.33 -34.56
CA ILE A 202 22.32 12.49 -34.05
C ILE A 202 22.98 11.71 -35.19
N SER A 203 22.18 11.10 -36.07
CA SER A 203 22.70 10.34 -37.22
C SER A 203 23.54 11.20 -38.17
N GLU A 204 23.20 12.47 -38.30
CA GLU A 204 23.88 13.46 -39.15
C GLU A 204 25.00 14.20 -38.39
N SER A 205 25.36 13.75 -37.18
CA SER A 205 26.38 14.35 -36.32
C SER A 205 26.13 15.82 -35.95
N ARG A 206 24.89 16.29 -36.06
CA ARG A 206 24.47 17.62 -35.56
C ARG A 206 24.24 17.63 -34.05
N ARG A 207 24.11 16.45 -33.45
CA ARG A 207 24.06 16.23 -32.01
C ARG A 207 25.02 15.11 -31.60
N PRO A 208 25.57 15.15 -30.37
CA PRO A 208 26.48 14.11 -29.90
C PRO A 208 25.81 12.73 -29.86
N TRP A 209 26.54 11.71 -30.34
CA TRP A 209 26.18 10.32 -30.15
C TRP A 209 26.91 9.78 -28.93
N VAL A 210 26.22 9.74 -27.78
CA VAL A 210 26.82 9.35 -26.49
C VAL A 210 26.08 8.15 -25.91
N HIS A 211 26.82 7.11 -25.56
CA HIS A 211 26.29 5.97 -24.82
C HIS A 211 26.18 6.34 -23.33
N THR A 212 25.04 6.06 -22.72
CA THR A 212 24.79 6.40 -21.32
C THR A 212 25.78 5.71 -20.38
N LEU A 213 26.13 4.45 -20.62
CA LEU A 213 27.08 3.71 -19.79
C LEU A 213 28.52 4.26 -19.84
N SER A 214 28.90 4.97 -20.91
CA SER A 214 30.22 5.59 -21.01
C SER A 214 30.29 6.98 -20.37
N ARG A 215 29.16 7.54 -19.92
CA ARG A 215 29.14 8.83 -19.24
C ARG A 215 29.75 8.75 -17.85
N THR A 216 30.55 9.75 -17.51
CA THR A 216 31.17 9.93 -16.19
C THR A 216 31.08 11.38 -15.71
N ASP A 217 30.56 12.30 -16.53
CA ASP A 217 30.53 13.75 -16.31
C ASP A 217 29.67 14.17 -15.11
N LYS A 218 28.76 13.28 -14.67
CA LYS A 218 27.88 13.49 -13.52
C LYS A 218 28.15 12.56 -12.34
N LEU A 219 29.09 11.63 -12.48
CA LEU A 219 29.48 10.80 -11.35
C LEU A 219 30.37 11.61 -10.43
N GLU A 220 30.05 11.58 -9.15
CA GLU A 220 30.87 12.13 -8.09
C GLU A 220 32.25 11.44 -8.06
N SER A 221 33.26 12.13 -7.51
CA SER A 221 34.59 11.52 -7.37
C SER A 221 34.52 10.25 -6.50
N PRO A 222 35.45 9.29 -6.64
CA PRO A 222 35.41 8.05 -5.86
C PRO A 222 35.31 8.25 -4.34
N ASP A 223 35.94 9.29 -3.79
CA ASP A 223 35.88 9.58 -2.36
C ASP A 223 34.54 10.20 -1.94
N GLU A 224 33.99 11.12 -2.73
CA GLU A 224 32.64 11.67 -2.49
C GLU A 224 31.57 10.59 -2.62
N ALA A 225 31.67 9.74 -3.65
CA ALA A 225 30.77 8.61 -3.85
C ALA A 225 30.78 7.67 -2.65
N ARG A 226 31.95 7.36 -2.09
CA ARG A 226 32.06 6.51 -0.90
C ARG A 226 31.32 7.11 0.31
N GLU A 227 31.43 8.41 0.55
CA GLU A 227 30.72 9.06 1.67
C GLU A 227 29.20 9.13 1.43
N ILE A 228 28.76 9.41 0.20
CA ILE A 228 27.33 9.38 -0.16
C ILE A 228 26.74 7.98 0.07
N LEU A 229 27.43 6.94 -0.40
CA LEU A 229 26.99 5.54 -0.26
C LEU A 229 26.96 5.12 1.22
N LYS A 230 27.95 5.53 2.01
CA LYS A 230 27.99 5.29 3.46
C LYS A 230 26.79 5.93 4.18
N PHE A 231 26.45 7.17 3.85
CA PHE A 231 25.27 7.85 4.38
C PHE A 231 23.97 7.13 3.97
N ALA A 232 23.85 6.74 2.69
CA ALA A 232 22.70 6.01 2.19
C ALA A 232 22.48 4.68 2.91
N ARG A 233 23.55 3.92 3.18
CA ARG A 233 23.49 2.66 3.96
C ARG A 233 22.97 2.89 5.38
N ALA A 234 23.49 3.90 6.08
CA ALA A 234 23.05 4.23 7.43
C ALA A 234 21.56 4.63 7.46
N GLN A 235 21.10 5.38 6.45
CA GLN A 235 19.69 5.74 6.32
C GLN A 235 18.80 4.51 6.08
N VAL A 236 19.20 3.61 5.17
CA VAL A 236 18.47 2.36 4.89
C VAL A 236 18.38 1.48 6.13
N GLN A 237 19.49 1.28 6.85
CA GLN A 237 19.50 0.48 8.08
C GLN A 237 18.55 1.03 9.14
N LYS A 238 18.38 2.36 9.21
CA LYS A 238 17.45 3.02 10.13
C LYS A 238 15.99 2.90 9.69
N GLN A 239 15.71 3.03 8.38
CA GLN A 239 14.34 3.11 7.86
C GLN A 239 13.74 1.74 7.51
N ALA A 240 14.58 0.77 7.19
CA ALA A 240 14.20 -0.51 6.63
C ALA A 240 15.11 -1.64 7.13
N ALA A 241 15.34 -1.70 8.45
CA ALA A 241 16.23 -2.67 9.09
C ALA A 241 15.95 -4.14 8.69
N ASN A 242 14.68 -4.45 8.41
CA ASN A 242 14.23 -5.80 8.05
C ASN A 242 14.32 -6.10 6.54
N LEU A 243 14.83 -5.18 5.71
CA LEU A 243 14.95 -5.34 4.26
C LEU A 243 16.42 -5.38 3.83
N ARG A 244 16.76 -6.41 3.05
CA ARG A 244 18.13 -6.58 2.51
C ARG A 244 18.32 -5.94 1.12
N HIS A 245 17.31 -6.01 0.26
CA HIS A 245 17.42 -5.57 -1.14
C HIS A 245 17.81 -4.09 -1.33
N PRO A 246 17.47 -3.12 -0.45
CA PRO A 246 17.93 -1.74 -0.64
C PRO A 246 19.44 -1.60 -0.40
N LEU A 247 20.02 -2.36 0.53
CA LEU A 247 21.49 -2.40 0.73
C LEU A 247 22.19 -3.04 -0.47
N VAL A 248 21.62 -4.14 -1.00
CA VAL A 248 22.13 -4.79 -2.21
C VAL A 248 22.11 -3.82 -3.40
N CYS A 249 21.08 -2.99 -3.54
CA CYS A 249 21.02 -1.95 -4.57
C CYS A 249 22.22 -0.99 -4.47
N ILE A 250 22.58 -0.55 -3.26
CA ILE A 250 23.72 0.33 -3.02
C ILE A 250 25.03 -0.38 -3.40
N ASP A 251 25.20 -1.65 -3.02
CA ASP A 251 26.41 -2.42 -3.31
C ASP A 251 26.62 -2.67 -4.81
N VAL A 252 25.53 -2.78 -5.58
CA VAL A 252 25.56 -2.92 -7.05
C VAL A 252 25.95 -1.60 -7.72
N ILE A 253 25.42 -0.47 -7.23
CA ILE A 253 25.79 0.86 -7.73
C ILE A 253 27.28 1.14 -7.46
N GLU A 254 27.75 0.84 -6.24
CA GLU A 254 29.16 1.02 -5.87
C GLU A 254 30.10 0.24 -6.77
N GLU A 255 29.77 -1.03 -7.08
CA GLU A 255 30.56 -1.85 -8.01
C GLU A 255 30.71 -1.18 -9.38
N GLY A 256 29.63 -0.58 -9.87
CA GLY A 256 29.60 0.13 -11.14
C GLY A 256 30.47 1.39 -11.19
N ILE A 257 30.68 2.02 -10.04
CA ILE A 257 31.51 3.21 -9.87
C ILE A 257 32.97 2.82 -9.70
N VAL A 258 33.25 1.81 -8.86
CA VAL A 258 34.62 1.39 -8.51
C VAL A 258 35.26 0.54 -9.61
N SER A 259 34.52 -0.45 -10.12
CA SER A 259 35.02 -1.47 -11.06
C SER A 259 34.57 -1.23 -12.51
N GLY A 260 33.79 -0.17 -12.74
CA GLY A 260 33.27 0.22 -14.05
C GLY A 260 31.90 -0.38 -14.40
N PRO A 261 31.23 0.16 -15.44
CA PRO A 261 29.83 -0.11 -15.73
C PRO A 261 29.55 -1.59 -16.04
N GLN A 262 30.47 -2.27 -16.74
CA GLN A 262 30.29 -3.68 -17.10
C GLN A 262 30.35 -4.62 -15.89
N ALA A 263 31.21 -4.31 -14.91
CA ALA A 263 31.24 -5.04 -13.64
C ALA A 263 29.94 -4.83 -12.86
N GLY A 264 29.46 -3.58 -12.81
CA GLY A 264 28.17 -3.22 -12.22
C GLY A 264 26.99 -3.97 -12.84
N LEU A 265 26.89 -4.02 -14.18
CA LEU A 265 25.82 -4.76 -14.88
C LEU A 265 25.81 -6.26 -14.55
N ARG A 266 26.99 -6.89 -14.47
CA ARG A 266 27.09 -8.31 -14.09
C ARG A 266 26.64 -8.53 -12.64
N LYS A 267 27.08 -7.67 -11.72
CA LYS A 267 26.67 -7.75 -10.30
C LYS A 267 25.18 -7.48 -10.14
N GLU A 268 24.62 -6.56 -10.92
CA GLU A 268 23.18 -6.26 -10.96
C GLU A 268 22.38 -7.51 -11.35
N ALA A 269 22.75 -8.19 -12.44
CA ALA A 269 22.06 -9.39 -12.89
C ALA A 269 22.10 -10.53 -11.86
N ILE A 270 23.27 -10.77 -11.25
CA ILE A 270 23.44 -11.79 -10.19
C ILE A 270 22.59 -11.43 -8.97
N ALA A 271 22.69 -10.18 -8.50
CA ALA A 271 21.94 -9.72 -7.34
C ALA A 271 20.43 -9.81 -7.56
N PHE A 272 19.93 -9.44 -8.74
CA PHE A 272 18.52 -9.61 -9.08
C PHE A 272 18.09 -11.07 -9.02
N GLN A 273 18.90 -11.97 -9.60
CA GLN A 273 18.61 -13.40 -9.60
C GLN A 273 18.53 -13.97 -8.19
N ASP A 274 19.39 -13.53 -7.26
CA ASP A 274 19.28 -13.96 -5.85
C ASP A 274 18.02 -13.39 -5.17
N LEU A 275 17.74 -12.10 -5.38
CA LEU A 275 16.64 -11.40 -4.73
C LEU A 275 15.26 -11.92 -5.16
N VAL A 276 15.09 -12.32 -6.42
CA VAL A 276 13.79 -12.80 -6.92
C VAL A 276 13.32 -14.09 -6.23
N PHE A 277 14.23 -14.89 -5.67
CA PHE A 277 13.90 -16.09 -4.90
C PHE A 277 13.73 -15.85 -3.40
N SER A 278 14.02 -14.64 -2.92
CA SER A 278 13.86 -14.28 -1.50
C SER A 278 12.39 -14.29 -1.06
N ASP A 279 12.16 -14.63 0.20
CA ASP A 279 10.80 -14.62 0.76
C ASP A 279 10.23 -13.19 0.85
N THR A 280 11.08 -12.18 0.96
CA THR A 280 10.70 -10.78 0.85
C THR A 280 10.11 -10.46 -0.53
N CYS A 281 10.77 -10.89 -1.61
CA CYS A 281 10.24 -10.69 -2.97
C CYS A 281 8.91 -11.41 -3.16
N LYS A 282 8.82 -12.70 -2.78
CA LYS A 282 7.56 -13.46 -2.84
C LYS A 282 6.42 -12.76 -2.10
N SER A 283 6.71 -12.27 -0.90
CA SER A 283 5.77 -11.53 -0.05
C SER A 283 5.30 -10.22 -0.68
N LEU A 284 6.22 -9.38 -1.15
CA LEU A 284 5.88 -8.08 -1.74
C LEU A 284 5.13 -8.23 -3.09
N VAL A 285 5.49 -9.24 -3.89
CA VAL A 285 4.75 -9.60 -5.10
C VAL A 285 3.34 -10.09 -4.76
N HIS A 286 3.18 -10.89 -3.70
CA HIS A 286 1.85 -11.28 -3.20
C HIS A 286 1.03 -10.06 -2.80
N VAL A 287 1.59 -9.11 -2.04
CA VAL A 287 0.92 -7.85 -1.67
C VAL A 287 0.48 -7.08 -2.92
N PHE A 288 1.36 -6.95 -3.91
CA PHE A 288 1.04 -6.23 -5.14
C PHE A 288 -0.18 -6.80 -5.88
N PHE A 289 -0.24 -8.13 -6.05
CA PHE A 289 -1.38 -8.79 -6.70
C PHE A 289 -2.62 -8.77 -5.82
N SER A 290 -2.47 -8.96 -4.51
CA SER A 290 -3.56 -8.94 -3.53
C SER A 290 -4.23 -7.57 -3.49
N GLN A 291 -3.45 -6.48 -3.49
CA GLN A 291 -3.98 -5.11 -3.53
C GLN A 291 -4.80 -4.85 -4.79
N ARG A 292 -4.34 -5.32 -5.96
CA ARG A 292 -5.12 -5.21 -7.20
C ARG A 292 -6.39 -6.04 -7.15
N ALA A 293 -6.33 -7.21 -6.52
CA ALA A 293 -7.44 -8.12 -6.41
C ALA A 293 -8.57 -7.60 -5.50
N THR A 294 -8.31 -6.67 -4.56
CA THR A 294 -9.37 -6.12 -3.69
C THR A 294 -10.47 -5.42 -4.49
N SER A 295 -10.13 -4.89 -5.67
CA SER A 295 -11.09 -4.27 -6.58
C SER A 295 -12.01 -5.25 -7.32
N LYS A 296 -11.76 -6.56 -7.21
CA LYS A 296 -12.56 -7.64 -7.80
C LYS A 296 -13.30 -8.36 -6.68
N VAL A 297 -14.57 -8.04 -6.54
CA VAL A 297 -15.47 -8.57 -5.51
C VAL A 297 -16.44 -9.55 -6.17
N PRO A 298 -16.33 -10.85 -5.89
CA PRO A 298 -17.24 -11.88 -6.43
C PRO A 298 -18.69 -11.63 -6.02
N GLY A 299 -19.64 -11.88 -6.93
CA GLY A 299 -21.06 -11.61 -6.76
C GLY A 299 -21.45 -10.13 -6.85
N ILE A 300 -20.52 -9.22 -7.19
CA ILE A 300 -20.75 -7.78 -7.25
C ILE A 300 -20.13 -7.19 -8.51
N THR A 301 -18.81 -7.24 -8.62
CA THR A 301 -18.09 -6.58 -9.74
C THR A 301 -18.17 -7.38 -11.05
N ASP A 302 -18.45 -8.67 -10.95
CA ASP A 302 -18.75 -9.59 -12.04
C ASP A 302 -20.14 -9.37 -12.66
N LEU A 303 -21.04 -8.62 -12.00
CA LEU A 303 -22.34 -8.23 -12.56
C LEU A 303 -22.22 -7.18 -13.68
N GLY A 304 -21.03 -6.62 -13.92
CA GLY A 304 -20.79 -5.63 -14.97
C GLY A 304 -21.39 -4.23 -14.69
N LEU A 305 -21.81 -3.97 -13.45
CA LEU A 305 -22.32 -2.66 -13.03
C LEU A 305 -21.25 -1.58 -13.18
N MET A 306 -21.65 -0.43 -13.74
CA MET A 306 -20.78 0.74 -13.85
C MET A 306 -20.97 1.66 -12.63
N PRO A 307 -19.90 2.23 -12.06
CA PRO A 307 -20.02 3.18 -10.97
C PRO A 307 -20.82 4.42 -11.40
N ARG A 308 -21.76 4.84 -10.55
CA ARG A 308 -22.47 6.12 -10.72
C ARG A 308 -21.52 7.27 -10.43
N LYS A 309 -21.72 8.38 -11.13
CA LYS A 309 -20.90 9.58 -10.94
C LYS A 309 -21.24 10.25 -9.61
N VAL A 310 -20.30 10.22 -8.67
CA VAL A 310 -20.34 11.05 -7.46
C VAL A 310 -19.73 12.42 -7.80
N SER A 311 -20.54 13.48 -7.68
CA SER A 311 -20.15 14.87 -7.97
C SER A 311 -20.11 15.74 -6.72
N LYS A 312 -20.92 15.43 -5.70
CA LYS A 312 -20.93 16.13 -4.40
C LYS A 312 -21.05 15.13 -3.26
N VAL A 313 -20.27 15.36 -2.20
CA VAL A 313 -20.25 14.51 -1.00
C VAL A 313 -20.62 15.35 0.23
N ALA A 314 -21.36 14.76 1.18
CA ALA A 314 -21.59 15.38 2.48
C ALA A 314 -21.01 14.53 3.61
N ILE A 315 -20.51 15.20 4.64
CA ILE A 315 -20.01 14.59 5.88
C ILE A 315 -20.86 15.08 7.03
N VAL A 316 -21.44 14.15 7.80
CA VAL A 316 -22.21 14.49 9.00
C VAL A 316 -21.32 14.26 10.22
N GLY A 317 -20.85 15.35 10.84
CA GLY A 317 -19.89 15.32 11.94
C GLY A 317 -18.47 15.76 11.52
N GLY A 318 -17.98 16.84 12.13
CA GLY A 318 -16.68 17.49 11.88
C GLY A 318 -15.62 17.18 12.93
N GLY A 319 -15.75 16.05 13.61
CA GLY A 319 -14.78 15.56 14.58
C GLY A 319 -13.41 15.23 13.96
N LEU A 320 -12.57 14.51 14.70
CA LEU A 320 -11.23 14.12 14.23
C LEU A 320 -11.29 13.30 12.92
N MET A 321 -12.16 12.29 12.88
CA MET A 321 -12.35 11.45 11.70
C MET A 321 -13.06 12.19 10.57
N GLY A 322 -14.19 12.83 10.85
CA GLY A 322 -14.96 13.56 9.83
C GLY A 322 -14.14 14.65 9.13
N SER A 323 -13.34 15.42 9.87
CA SER A 323 -12.42 16.40 9.28
C SER A 323 -11.32 15.75 8.42
N GLY A 324 -10.83 14.57 8.81
CA GLY A 324 -9.87 13.79 8.01
C GLY A 324 -10.49 13.24 6.73
N ILE A 325 -11.73 12.74 6.79
CA ILE A 325 -12.48 12.23 5.62
C ILE A 325 -12.74 13.37 4.63
N ALA A 326 -13.26 14.50 5.13
CA ALA A 326 -13.45 15.72 4.33
C ALA A 326 -12.14 16.15 3.64
N THR A 327 -11.03 16.16 4.39
CA THR A 327 -9.70 16.48 3.84
C THR A 327 -9.32 15.53 2.69
N ALA A 328 -9.52 14.21 2.85
CA ALA A 328 -9.17 13.22 1.81
C ALA A 328 -9.98 13.41 0.52
N LEU A 329 -11.27 13.70 0.66
CA LEU A 329 -12.19 13.97 -0.45
C LEU A 329 -11.83 15.27 -1.18
N MET A 330 -11.60 16.36 -0.45
CA MET A 330 -11.24 17.67 -1.02
C MET A 330 -9.89 17.62 -1.76
N LEU A 331 -8.89 16.90 -1.23
CA LEU A 331 -7.61 16.67 -1.91
C LEU A 331 -7.74 15.93 -3.24
N SER A 332 -8.89 15.28 -3.46
CA SER A 332 -9.26 14.57 -4.68
C SER A 332 -10.28 15.35 -5.52
N ASN A 333 -10.47 16.64 -5.23
CA ASN A 333 -11.36 17.60 -5.89
C ASN A 333 -12.87 17.33 -5.75
N TYR A 334 -13.30 16.65 -4.69
CA TYR A 334 -14.74 16.59 -4.37
C TYR A 334 -15.18 17.86 -3.64
N PRO A 335 -16.26 18.52 -4.09
CA PRO A 335 -17.04 19.44 -3.27
C PRO A 335 -17.59 18.71 -2.04
N VAL A 336 -17.36 19.29 -0.85
CA VAL A 336 -17.75 18.70 0.44
C VAL A 336 -18.68 19.64 1.21
N VAL A 337 -19.84 19.12 1.60
CA VAL A 337 -20.71 19.76 2.58
C VAL A 337 -20.43 19.17 3.96
N LEU A 338 -19.94 19.98 4.90
CA LEU A 338 -19.73 19.55 6.28
C LEU A 338 -20.92 20.00 7.13
N LYS A 339 -21.67 19.04 7.67
CA LYS A 339 -22.81 19.28 8.54
C LYS A 339 -22.44 19.02 10.00
N GLU A 340 -22.73 19.97 10.87
CA GLU A 340 -22.56 19.87 12.32
C GLU A 340 -23.85 20.22 13.07
N VAL A 341 -23.88 19.94 14.38
CA VAL A 341 -25.08 20.19 15.20
C VAL A 341 -25.27 21.66 15.57
N ASN A 342 -24.20 22.46 15.54
CA ASN A 342 -24.21 23.90 15.78
C ASN A 342 -22.94 24.57 15.24
N ASP A 343 -22.94 25.90 15.19
CA ASP A 343 -21.83 26.69 14.64
C ASP A 343 -20.51 26.47 15.39
N LYS A 344 -20.54 26.29 16.71
CA LYS A 344 -19.32 26.05 17.50
C LYS A 344 -18.59 24.77 17.07
N PHE A 345 -19.34 23.67 16.88
CA PHE A 345 -18.73 22.43 16.40
C PHE A 345 -18.37 22.51 14.91
N LEU A 346 -19.16 23.24 14.12
CA LEU A 346 -18.89 23.48 12.71
C LEU A 346 -17.55 24.21 12.52
N ASP A 347 -17.34 25.31 13.24
CA ASP A 347 -16.09 26.09 13.21
C ASP A 347 -14.90 25.22 13.61
N ALA A 348 -15.03 24.45 14.69
CA ALA A 348 -13.98 23.53 15.12
C ALA A 348 -13.65 22.46 14.07
N GLY A 349 -14.66 21.95 13.36
CA GLY A 349 -14.45 20.99 12.26
C GLY A 349 -13.75 21.62 11.06
N ILE A 350 -14.17 22.83 10.66
CA ILE A 350 -13.54 23.59 9.58
C ILE A 350 -12.07 23.90 9.93
N ASP A 351 -11.77 24.30 11.17
CA ASP A 351 -10.42 24.61 11.58
C ASP A 351 -9.49 23.39 11.59
N ARG A 352 -9.99 22.21 11.94
CA ARG A 352 -9.24 20.95 11.77
C ARG A 352 -8.92 20.67 10.31
N ILE A 353 -9.88 20.87 9.40
CA ILE A 353 -9.65 20.70 7.95
C ILE A 353 -8.58 21.68 7.46
N LYS A 354 -8.67 22.96 7.84
CA LYS A 354 -7.64 23.97 7.53
C LYS A 354 -6.27 23.54 8.05
N ALA A 355 -6.18 23.08 9.30
CA ALA A 355 -4.92 22.64 9.89
C ALA A 355 -4.30 21.45 9.14
N ASN A 356 -5.11 20.48 8.70
CA ASN A 356 -4.65 19.36 7.89
C ASN A 356 -4.07 19.83 6.55
N LEU A 357 -4.78 20.72 5.85
CA LEU A 357 -4.33 21.26 4.56
C LEU A 357 -3.07 22.13 4.71
N GLN A 358 -3.03 23.00 5.72
CA GLN A 358 -1.85 23.83 6.04
C GLN A 358 -0.62 22.99 6.38
N SER A 359 -0.80 21.85 7.05
CA SER A 359 0.29 20.89 7.29
C SER A 359 0.93 20.42 5.98
N ARG A 360 0.14 20.21 4.92
CA ARG A 360 0.68 19.85 3.60
C ARG A 360 1.45 20.99 2.95
N VAL A 361 1.00 22.24 3.13
CA VAL A 361 1.72 23.44 2.66
C VAL A 361 3.07 23.56 3.36
N ARG A 362 3.09 23.48 4.71
CA ARG A 362 4.32 23.51 5.51
C ARG A 362 5.31 22.42 5.11
N ASN A 363 4.81 21.24 4.74
CA ASN A 363 5.62 20.10 4.31
C ASN A 363 5.98 20.13 2.80
N GLY A 364 5.72 21.24 2.09
CA GLY A 364 6.05 21.38 0.66
C GLY A 364 5.24 20.49 -0.28
N LYS A 365 4.17 19.84 0.21
CA LYS A 365 3.32 18.92 -0.56
C LYS A 365 2.15 19.61 -1.27
N MET A 366 2.00 20.92 -1.09
CA MET A 366 0.91 21.74 -1.62
C MET A 366 1.35 23.21 -1.67
N THR A 367 1.01 23.93 -2.74
CA THR A 367 1.24 25.39 -2.82
C THR A 367 0.10 26.16 -2.14
N LYS A 368 0.30 27.45 -1.87
CA LYS A 368 -0.72 28.30 -1.26
C LYS A 368 -1.96 28.45 -2.17
N GLU A 369 -1.77 28.53 -3.48
CA GLU A 369 -2.83 28.64 -4.46
C GLU A 369 -3.68 27.36 -4.50
N ILE A 370 -3.03 26.20 -4.46
CA ILE A 370 -3.73 24.90 -4.38
C ILE A 370 -4.48 24.78 -3.05
N TYR A 371 -3.91 25.27 -1.95
CA TYR A 371 -4.58 25.31 -0.65
C TYR A 371 -5.90 26.09 -0.71
N GLU A 372 -5.88 27.33 -1.20
CA GLU A 372 -7.10 28.16 -1.26
C GLU A 372 -8.16 27.53 -2.18
N LYS A 373 -7.75 27.00 -3.34
CA LYS A 373 -8.65 26.27 -4.25
C LYS A 373 -9.23 25.01 -3.61
N THR A 374 -8.44 24.29 -2.81
CA THR A 374 -8.92 23.09 -2.12
C THR A 374 -9.92 23.48 -1.05
N LEU A 375 -9.65 24.53 -0.27
CA LEU A 375 -10.51 25.02 0.78
C LEU A 375 -11.86 25.54 0.27
N SER A 376 -11.89 26.16 -0.92
CA SER A 376 -13.14 26.66 -1.52
C SER A 376 -14.14 25.56 -1.91
N LEU A 377 -13.71 24.28 -1.91
CA LEU A 377 -14.60 23.13 -2.09
C LEU A 377 -15.44 22.80 -0.85
N LEU A 378 -15.11 23.39 0.30
CA LEU A 378 -15.79 23.13 1.57
C LEU A 378 -16.95 24.11 1.78
N THR A 379 -18.12 23.59 2.12
CA THR A 379 -19.26 24.38 2.60
C THR A 379 -19.70 23.84 3.96
N GLY A 380 -19.69 24.68 4.98
CA GLY A 380 -20.22 24.33 6.31
C GLY A 380 -21.71 24.63 6.43
N VAL A 381 -22.48 23.75 7.08
CA VAL A 381 -23.91 23.91 7.35
C VAL A 381 -24.29 23.32 8.71
N VAL A 382 -25.41 23.78 9.27
CA VAL A 382 -26.04 23.19 10.47
C VAL A 382 -27.37 22.48 10.16
N ASP A 383 -27.96 22.74 8.99
CA ASP A 383 -29.18 22.11 8.49
C ASP A 383 -28.90 21.10 7.35
N TYR A 384 -29.95 20.50 6.79
CA TYR A 384 -29.88 19.54 5.69
C TYR A 384 -30.27 20.14 4.32
N GLU A 385 -30.46 21.46 4.17
CA GLU A 385 -30.96 22.05 2.92
C GLU A 385 -30.01 21.81 1.74
N ARG A 386 -28.71 21.74 2.01
CA ARG A 386 -27.66 21.45 1.02
C ARG A 386 -27.49 19.96 0.67
N PHE A 387 -28.33 19.07 1.20
CA PHE A 387 -28.26 17.62 0.95
C PHE A 387 -29.09 17.15 -0.25
N LYS A 388 -29.96 18.03 -0.80
CA LYS A 388 -30.89 17.72 -1.90
C LYS A 388 -30.23 17.30 -3.21
N ASP A 389 -28.95 17.65 -3.41
CA ASP A 389 -28.15 17.34 -4.61
C ASP A 389 -26.84 16.60 -4.27
N VAL A 390 -26.79 15.93 -3.12
CA VAL A 390 -25.64 15.11 -2.70
C VAL A 390 -25.77 13.69 -3.27
N ASP A 391 -24.65 13.13 -3.74
CA ASP A 391 -24.59 11.78 -4.32
C ASP A 391 -24.09 10.73 -3.30
N LEU A 392 -23.34 11.17 -2.29
CA LEU A 392 -22.80 10.34 -1.22
C LEU A 392 -22.80 11.11 0.10
N VAL A 393 -23.35 10.52 1.15
CA VAL A 393 -23.20 10.98 2.53
C VAL A 393 -22.30 10.01 3.28
N ILE A 394 -21.39 10.52 4.10
CA ILE A 394 -20.64 9.73 5.10
C ILE A 394 -20.97 10.28 6.48
N GLU A 395 -21.67 9.50 7.27
CA GLU A 395 -21.99 9.79 8.67
C GLU A 395 -20.80 9.45 9.57
N GLU A 396 -20.37 10.43 10.37
CA GLU A 396 -19.29 10.31 11.35
C GLU A 396 -19.63 11.10 12.63
N ILE A 397 -20.69 10.65 13.29
CA ILE A 397 -21.15 11.12 14.60
C ILE A 397 -20.82 10.10 15.70
N VAL A 398 -21.15 10.46 16.93
CA VAL A 398 -20.94 9.62 18.12
C VAL A 398 -21.47 8.20 17.95
N GLU A 399 -20.76 7.23 18.54
CA GLU A 399 -21.11 5.81 18.59
C GLU A 399 -22.34 5.55 19.49
N ASN A 400 -23.50 6.00 19.03
CA ASN A 400 -24.79 5.80 19.68
C ASN A 400 -25.85 5.41 18.66
N VAL A 401 -26.39 4.19 18.81
CA VAL A 401 -27.39 3.61 17.91
C VAL A 401 -28.59 4.53 17.70
N LYS A 402 -29.17 5.08 18.77
CA LYS A 402 -30.39 5.90 18.66
C LYS A 402 -30.14 7.18 17.88
N VAL A 403 -28.99 7.83 18.11
CA VAL A 403 -28.63 9.06 17.40
C VAL A 403 -28.35 8.75 15.92
N LYS A 404 -27.64 7.66 15.61
CA LYS A 404 -27.39 7.24 14.23
C LYS A 404 -28.68 6.89 13.49
N GLN A 405 -29.58 6.13 14.11
CA GLN A 405 -30.90 5.84 13.52
C GLN A 405 -31.69 7.11 13.18
N GLN A 406 -31.69 8.11 14.07
CA GLN A 406 -32.36 9.39 13.79
C GLN A 406 -31.70 10.13 12.62
N VAL A 407 -30.37 10.19 12.59
CA VAL A 407 -29.63 10.80 11.48
C VAL A 407 -29.93 10.10 10.16
N PHE A 408 -29.94 8.77 10.11
CA PHE A 408 -30.23 8.02 8.89
C PHE A 408 -31.68 8.20 8.41
N ALA A 409 -32.65 8.34 9.32
CA ALA A 409 -34.02 8.72 8.97
C ALA A 409 -34.09 10.14 8.37
N ASP A 410 -33.34 11.09 8.93
CA ASP A 410 -33.24 12.45 8.35
C ASP A 410 -32.57 12.39 6.96
N LEU A 411 -31.48 11.63 6.81
CA LEU A 411 -30.78 11.48 5.54
C LEU A 411 -31.68 10.88 4.46
N GLU A 412 -32.48 9.86 4.79
CA GLU A 412 -33.48 9.31 3.87
C GLU A 412 -34.46 10.38 3.37
N ARG A 413 -34.88 11.29 4.26
CA ARG A 413 -35.84 12.35 3.95
C ARG A 413 -35.25 13.48 3.09
N TYR A 414 -34.00 13.88 3.36
CA TYR A 414 -33.39 15.06 2.74
C TYR A 414 -32.52 14.76 1.52
N CYS A 415 -32.01 13.53 1.39
CA CYS A 415 -31.17 13.14 0.26
C CYS A 415 -32.01 12.57 -0.89
N PRO A 416 -31.59 12.78 -2.16
CA PRO A 416 -32.25 12.15 -3.29
C PRO A 416 -32.11 10.62 -3.23
N SER A 417 -33.05 9.89 -3.84
CA SER A 417 -33.12 8.42 -3.73
C SER A 417 -31.86 7.68 -4.23
N HIS A 418 -31.11 8.27 -5.15
CA HIS A 418 -29.86 7.69 -5.65
C HIS A 418 -28.67 7.86 -4.69
N CYS A 419 -28.75 8.78 -3.74
CA CYS A 419 -27.66 9.11 -2.82
C CYS A 419 -27.28 7.89 -1.98
N VAL A 420 -25.99 7.56 -1.93
CA VAL A 420 -25.45 6.51 -1.05
C VAL A 420 -25.39 7.06 0.38
N LEU A 421 -25.93 6.31 1.34
CA LEU A 421 -25.94 6.65 2.75
C LEU A 421 -24.91 5.79 3.50
N ALA A 422 -23.68 6.28 3.61
CA ALA A 422 -22.60 5.54 4.26
C ALA A 422 -22.44 5.95 5.73
N THR A 423 -22.09 5.00 6.60
CA THR A 423 -21.63 5.26 7.98
C THR A 423 -20.14 4.92 8.13
N ASN A 424 -19.40 5.72 8.90
CA ASN A 424 -18.03 5.43 9.30
C ASN A 424 -17.96 4.73 10.68
N THR A 425 -19.08 4.19 11.19
CA THR A 425 -19.10 3.42 12.44
C THR A 425 -18.04 2.33 12.48
N SER A 426 -17.49 2.03 13.66
CA SER A 426 -16.45 1.02 13.84
C SER A 426 -16.98 -0.32 14.33
N THR A 427 -18.18 -0.34 14.92
CA THR A 427 -18.69 -1.50 15.68
C THR A 427 -20.20 -1.70 15.66
N ILE A 428 -20.99 -0.70 15.26
CA ILE A 428 -22.44 -0.84 15.20
C ILE A 428 -22.86 -1.57 13.93
N ASP A 429 -23.78 -2.51 14.11
CA ASP A 429 -24.46 -3.24 13.04
C ASP A 429 -25.21 -2.29 12.07
N LEU A 430 -24.92 -2.40 10.78
CA LEU A 430 -25.55 -1.61 9.73
C LEU A 430 -27.07 -1.82 9.65
N ASP A 431 -27.56 -3.03 9.93
CA ASP A 431 -28.98 -3.36 9.91
C ASP A 431 -29.69 -2.66 11.08
N LEU A 432 -29.02 -2.52 12.22
CA LEU A 432 -29.51 -1.74 13.36
C LEU A 432 -29.55 -0.23 13.05
N ILE A 433 -28.58 0.30 12.31
CA ILE A 433 -28.59 1.71 11.86
C ILE A 433 -29.75 1.97 10.90
N GLY A 434 -29.97 1.05 9.95
CA GLY A 434 -30.99 1.15 8.91
C GLY A 434 -32.41 0.75 9.35
N GLU A 435 -32.59 0.23 10.56
CA GLU A 435 -33.86 -0.34 11.07
C GLU A 435 -35.06 0.61 10.92
N LYS A 436 -34.85 1.92 11.06
CA LYS A 436 -35.90 2.95 10.98
C LYS A 436 -36.01 3.63 9.62
N THR A 437 -35.51 3.00 8.56
CA THR A 437 -35.50 3.56 7.19
C THR A 437 -36.10 2.55 6.21
N ASN A 438 -36.61 3.02 5.08
CA ASN A 438 -37.03 2.16 3.95
C ASN A 438 -35.94 2.03 2.88
N SER A 439 -34.75 2.60 3.14
CA SER A 439 -33.64 2.79 2.20
C SER A 439 -32.43 1.91 2.53
N GLN A 440 -32.63 0.75 3.15
CA GLN A 440 -31.54 -0.13 3.60
C GLN A 440 -30.65 -0.60 2.45
N ASP A 441 -31.18 -0.65 1.22
CA ASP A 441 -30.47 -1.03 0.00
C ASP A 441 -29.38 -0.02 -0.42
N ARG A 442 -29.48 1.23 0.06
CA ARG A 442 -28.47 2.28 -0.16
C ARG A 442 -27.65 2.62 1.08
N ILE A 443 -27.79 1.84 2.15
CA ILE A 443 -26.94 1.95 3.35
C ILE A 443 -25.73 1.02 3.23
N ALA A 444 -24.56 1.54 3.56
CA ALA A 444 -23.30 0.78 3.62
C ALA A 444 -22.36 1.36 4.69
N GLY A 445 -21.34 0.59 5.08
CA GLY A 445 -20.22 1.13 5.84
C GLY A 445 -19.14 1.65 4.91
N ALA A 446 -18.63 2.84 5.17
CA ALA A 446 -17.41 3.39 4.60
C ALA A 446 -16.45 3.67 5.76
N HIS A 447 -15.84 2.62 6.29
CA HIS A 447 -14.99 2.66 7.49
C HIS A 447 -13.55 3.07 7.13
N PHE A 448 -13.22 4.32 7.46
CA PHE A 448 -11.90 4.93 7.35
C PHE A 448 -11.09 4.68 8.62
N PHE A 449 -9.76 4.66 8.47
CA PHE A 449 -8.83 4.48 9.58
C PHE A 449 -8.14 5.80 9.93
N SER A 450 -7.98 6.07 11.22
CA SER A 450 -7.36 7.31 11.70
C SER A 450 -5.83 7.28 11.55
N PRO A 451 -5.17 8.36 11.05
CA PRO A 451 -5.77 9.58 10.49
C PRO A 451 -6.34 9.34 9.07
N ALA A 452 -7.61 9.70 8.85
CA ALA A 452 -8.35 9.33 7.64
C ALA A 452 -7.76 9.87 6.31
N HIS A 453 -7.01 10.97 6.34
CA HIS A 453 -6.34 11.53 5.16
C HIS A 453 -4.93 10.94 4.91
N VAL A 454 -4.47 10.04 5.77
CA VAL A 454 -3.17 9.38 5.71
C VAL A 454 -3.32 7.88 5.49
N MET A 455 -4.19 7.22 6.27
CA MET A 455 -4.32 5.77 6.23
C MET A 455 -4.87 5.29 4.88
N PRO A 456 -4.24 4.28 4.24
CA PRO A 456 -4.57 3.90 2.88
C PRO A 456 -5.83 3.02 2.78
N LEU A 457 -6.23 2.32 3.84
CA LEU A 457 -7.39 1.43 3.80
C LEU A 457 -8.72 2.21 3.80
N LEU A 458 -9.69 1.68 3.06
CA LEU A 458 -11.12 1.95 3.21
C LEU A 458 -11.84 0.61 3.32
N GLU A 459 -12.43 0.30 4.46
CA GLU A 459 -13.21 -0.91 4.64
C GLU A 459 -14.66 -0.61 4.26
N ILE A 460 -15.13 -1.22 3.16
CA ILE A 460 -16.50 -1.07 2.66
C ILE A 460 -17.32 -2.21 3.24
N VAL A 461 -18.17 -1.90 4.20
CA VAL A 461 -19.00 -2.89 4.88
C VAL A 461 -20.34 -2.99 4.17
N ARG A 462 -20.74 -4.21 3.82
CA ARG A 462 -22.06 -4.48 3.23
C ARG A 462 -22.88 -5.33 4.19
N SER A 463 -24.14 -4.95 4.38
CA SER A 463 -25.12 -5.84 4.99
C SER A 463 -25.76 -6.73 3.92
N ASN A 464 -26.71 -7.56 4.32
CA ASN A 464 -27.48 -8.38 3.37
C ASN A 464 -28.44 -7.53 2.51
N HIS A 465 -28.74 -6.31 2.94
CA HIS A 465 -29.63 -5.39 2.22
C HIS A 465 -28.86 -4.49 1.25
N THR A 466 -27.61 -4.15 1.53
CA THR A 466 -26.78 -3.25 0.70
C THR A 466 -26.73 -3.71 -0.76
N SER A 467 -27.18 -2.85 -1.67
CA SER A 467 -27.21 -3.16 -3.09
C SER A 467 -25.79 -3.26 -3.68
N PRO A 468 -25.57 -4.15 -4.68
CA PRO A 468 -24.29 -4.23 -5.38
C PRO A 468 -23.85 -2.90 -6.02
N GLN A 469 -24.80 -2.07 -6.45
CA GLN A 469 -24.50 -0.75 -7.03
C GLN A 469 -23.81 0.17 -6.03
N VAL A 470 -24.27 0.22 -4.78
CA VAL A 470 -23.65 1.04 -3.71
C VAL A 470 -22.21 0.61 -3.46
N VAL A 471 -21.95 -0.70 -3.44
CA VAL A 471 -20.58 -1.22 -3.27
C VAL A 471 -19.69 -0.82 -4.44
N VAL A 472 -20.18 -0.89 -5.68
CA VAL A 472 -19.43 -0.46 -6.87
C VAL A 472 -19.12 1.04 -6.86
N ASP A 473 -20.07 1.87 -6.42
CA ASP A 473 -19.86 3.32 -6.29
C ASP A 473 -18.79 3.63 -5.24
N LEU A 474 -18.85 2.98 -4.07
CA LEU A 474 -17.85 3.17 -3.01
C LEU A 474 -16.47 2.64 -3.40
N LEU A 475 -16.38 1.55 -4.18
CA LEU A 475 -15.13 1.08 -4.76
C LEU A 475 -14.49 2.13 -5.68
N ASP A 476 -15.28 2.81 -6.50
CA ASP A 476 -14.81 3.88 -7.38
C ASP A 476 -14.37 5.13 -6.60
N VAL A 477 -15.18 5.58 -5.64
CA VAL A 477 -14.83 6.69 -4.74
C VAL A 477 -13.53 6.37 -4.00
N GLY A 478 -13.41 5.19 -3.41
CA GLY A 478 -12.20 4.72 -2.70
C GLY A 478 -10.94 4.83 -3.57
N LYS A 479 -11.01 4.35 -4.82
CA LYS A 479 -9.90 4.48 -5.78
C LYS A 479 -9.58 5.93 -6.13
N LYS A 480 -10.60 6.75 -6.40
CA LYS A 480 -10.43 8.18 -6.77
C LYS A 480 -9.78 8.98 -5.64
N ILE A 481 -10.11 8.67 -4.39
CA ILE A 481 -9.47 9.28 -3.20
C ILE A 481 -8.15 8.62 -2.80
N LYS A 482 -7.57 7.78 -3.68
CA LYS A 482 -6.28 7.10 -3.51
C LYS A 482 -6.23 6.20 -2.27
N LYS A 483 -7.37 5.64 -1.88
CA LYS A 483 -7.47 4.56 -0.90
C LYS A 483 -7.50 3.21 -1.60
N THR A 484 -7.16 2.18 -0.84
CA THR A 484 -7.34 0.78 -1.22
C THR A 484 -8.62 0.29 -0.56
N PRO A 485 -9.73 0.16 -1.31
CA PRO A 485 -10.94 -0.37 -0.74
C PRO A 485 -10.87 -1.88 -0.58
N VAL A 486 -11.43 -2.40 0.51
CA VAL A 486 -11.65 -3.82 0.77
C VAL A 486 -13.11 -4.00 1.17
N VAL A 487 -13.84 -4.89 0.48
CA VAL A 487 -15.26 -5.13 0.76
C VAL A 487 -15.41 -6.29 1.74
N VAL A 488 -16.12 -6.04 2.83
CA VAL A 488 -16.32 -6.98 3.93
C VAL A 488 -17.80 -7.08 4.32
N GLY A 489 -18.18 -8.17 4.97
CA GLY A 489 -19.49 -8.38 5.56
C GLY A 489 -19.67 -7.59 6.85
N ASN A 490 -20.93 -7.41 7.22
CA ASN A 490 -21.35 -6.73 8.44
C ASN A 490 -21.19 -7.65 9.66
N CYS A 491 -20.36 -7.23 10.64
CA CYS A 491 -20.26 -7.80 11.98
C CYS A 491 -19.61 -6.81 12.94
N THR A 492 -19.66 -7.04 14.25
CA THR A 492 -18.96 -6.19 15.23
C THR A 492 -17.46 -6.15 14.94
N GLY A 493 -16.92 -4.94 14.71
CA GLY A 493 -15.52 -4.73 14.38
C GLY A 493 -15.12 -5.10 12.95
N PHE A 494 -16.08 -5.50 12.11
CA PHE A 494 -15.90 -5.88 10.71
C PHE A 494 -14.76 -6.89 10.50
N ALA A 495 -13.89 -6.70 9.51
CA ALA A 495 -12.75 -7.58 9.32
C ALA A 495 -11.53 -7.09 10.09
N VAL A 496 -11.16 -5.81 9.97
CA VAL A 496 -9.86 -5.33 10.47
C VAL A 496 -9.81 -5.28 11.99
N ASN A 497 -10.74 -4.55 12.62
CA ASN A 497 -10.72 -4.34 14.07
C ASN A 497 -10.99 -5.66 14.80
N ARG A 498 -11.90 -6.49 14.26
CA ARG A 498 -12.18 -7.82 14.79
C ARG A 498 -10.93 -8.70 14.74
N MET A 499 -10.32 -8.85 13.56
CA MET A 499 -9.13 -9.67 13.36
C MET A 499 -7.99 -9.28 14.29
N PHE A 500 -7.79 -7.99 14.54
CA PHE A 500 -6.72 -7.49 15.41
C PHE A 500 -7.12 -7.28 16.86
N SER A 501 -8.36 -7.53 17.27
CA SER A 501 -8.75 -7.48 18.69
C SER A 501 -7.93 -8.40 19.60
N PRO A 502 -7.44 -9.58 19.16
CA PRO A 502 -6.54 -10.40 19.98
C PRO A 502 -5.16 -9.77 20.17
N TYR A 503 -4.70 -8.87 19.29
CA TYR A 503 -3.36 -8.27 19.39
C TYR A 503 -3.15 -7.55 20.72
N THR A 504 -4.16 -6.80 21.18
CA THR A 504 -4.13 -6.11 22.47
C THR A 504 -4.59 -7.02 23.61
N SER A 505 -5.63 -7.82 23.39
CA SER A 505 -6.19 -8.70 24.43
C SER A 505 -5.19 -9.76 24.92
N ILE A 506 -4.44 -10.37 24.00
CA ILE A 506 -3.39 -11.35 24.33
C ILE A 506 -2.22 -10.67 25.02
N ALA A 507 -1.82 -9.47 24.57
CA ALA A 507 -0.75 -8.74 25.23
C ALA A 507 -1.08 -8.42 26.70
N LEU A 508 -2.31 -7.98 26.97
CA LEU A 508 -2.81 -7.76 28.34
C LEU A 508 -2.76 -9.05 29.17
N LEU A 509 -3.27 -10.16 28.63
CA LEU A 509 -3.21 -11.47 29.28
C LEU A 509 -1.76 -11.86 29.61
N LEU A 510 -0.83 -11.72 28.66
CA LEU A 510 0.57 -12.08 28.85
C LEU A 510 1.24 -11.26 29.95
N VAL A 511 0.91 -9.98 30.06
CA VAL A 511 1.39 -9.11 31.14
C VAL A 511 0.81 -9.55 32.48
N ASP A 512 -0.49 -9.84 32.56
CA ASP A 512 -1.06 -10.41 33.79
C ASP A 512 -0.43 -11.77 34.14
N ARG A 513 0.04 -12.53 33.15
CA ARG A 513 0.76 -13.79 33.35
C ARG A 513 2.24 -13.68 33.62
N GLY A 514 2.83 -12.48 33.66
CA GLY A 514 4.23 -12.31 34.09
C GLY A 514 5.14 -11.61 33.09
N MET A 515 4.72 -11.46 31.83
CA MET A 515 5.56 -10.81 30.82
C MET A 515 5.73 -9.31 31.05
N ASP A 516 6.84 -8.77 30.54
CA ASP A 516 7.13 -7.35 30.55
C ASP A 516 6.40 -6.62 29.41
N VAL A 517 5.77 -5.50 29.76
CA VAL A 517 5.02 -4.61 28.84
C VAL A 517 5.92 -4.14 27.69
N TYR A 518 7.13 -3.69 28.02
CA TYR A 518 8.04 -3.07 27.06
C TYR A 518 8.71 -4.10 26.16
N LYS A 519 8.95 -5.31 26.66
CA LYS A 519 9.49 -6.42 25.87
C LYS A 519 8.52 -6.86 24.78
N ILE A 520 7.22 -6.98 25.09
CA ILE A 520 6.20 -7.32 24.07
C ILE A 520 6.17 -6.26 22.98
N ASP A 521 6.15 -4.98 23.36
CA ASP A 521 6.15 -3.87 22.39
C ASP A 521 7.41 -3.87 21.52
N GLN A 522 8.59 -4.02 22.14
CA GLN A 522 9.87 -4.10 21.43
C GLN A 522 9.85 -5.23 20.40
N VAL A 523 9.50 -6.44 20.82
CA VAL A 523 9.48 -7.62 19.95
C VAL A 523 8.50 -7.45 18.79
N CYS A 524 7.32 -6.89 19.02
CA CYS A 524 6.36 -6.61 17.94
C CYS A 524 6.90 -5.56 16.95
N THR A 525 7.62 -4.54 17.43
CA THR A 525 8.23 -3.52 16.55
C THR A 525 9.42 -4.07 15.75
N GLU A 526 10.27 -4.90 16.35
CA GLU A 526 11.37 -5.59 15.67
C GLU A 526 10.85 -6.59 14.63
N PHE A 527 9.75 -7.27 14.93
CA PHE A 527 9.04 -8.11 13.97
C PHE A 527 8.59 -7.34 12.72
N GLY A 528 8.24 -6.07 12.89
CA GLY A 528 7.91 -5.16 11.80
C GLY A 528 6.68 -4.29 11.99
N MET A 529 5.98 -4.39 13.12
CA MET A 529 4.81 -3.53 13.38
C MET A 529 5.24 -2.07 13.62
N PRO A 530 4.43 -1.09 13.20
CA PRO A 530 4.72 0.32 13.49
C PRO A 530 4.66 0.63 14.99
N MET A 531 3.83 -0.08 15.75
CA MET A 531 3.67 0.06 17.19
C MET A 531 3.38 -1.30 17.82
N GLY A 532 3.95 -1.52 19.01
CA GLY A 532 3.53 -2.61 19.88
C GLY A 532 2.10 -2.39 20.42
N PRO A 533 1.48 -3.45 20.96
CA PRO A 533 0.10 -3.39 21.44
C PRO A 533 -0.14 -2.33 22.53
N PHE A 534 0.82 -2.08 23.42
CA PHE A 534 0.65 -1.10 24.50
C PHE A 534 0.81 0.33 24.03
N ARG A 535 1.80 0.59 23.17
CA ARG A 535 1.93 1.88 22.48
C ARG A 535 0.71 2.21 21.63
N LEU A 536 0.12 1.20 20.98
CA LEU A 536 -1.12 1.33 20.22
C LEU A 536 -2.30 1.68 21.14
N LEU A 537 -2.46 1.00 22.28
CA LEU A 537 -3.51 1.31 23.26
C LEU A 537 -3.40 2.76 23.78
N ASP A 538 -2.18 3.23 24.05
CA ASP A 538 -1.95 4.61 24.46
C ASP A 538 -2.31 5.63 23.37
N LEU A 539 -2.08 5.28 22.10
CA LEU A 539 -2.42 6.12 20.96
C LEU A 539 -3.95 6.20 20.75
N VAL A 540 -4.62 5.04 20.78
CA VAL A 540 -6.07 4.92 20.61
C VAL A 540 -6.80 5.60 21.76
N GLY A 541 -6.27 5.45 22.97
CA GLY A 541 -6.83 5.99 24.21
C GLY A 541 -7.74 4.98 24.91
N PHE A 542 -7.62 4.94 26.23
CA PHE A 542 -8.22 3.86 27.04
C PHE A 542 -9.74 3.90 27.08
N GLY A 543 -10.36 5.08 26.98
CA GLY A 543 -11.82 5.18 26.91
C GLY A 543 -12.40 4.47 25.68
N VAL A 544 -11.74 4.59 24.53
CA VAL A 544 -12.13 3.91 23.29
C VAL A 544 -11.88 2.41 23.39
N ALA A 545 -10.73 2.02 23.97
CA ALA A 545 -10.40 0.61 24.19
C ALA A 545 -11.42 -0.09 25.09
N LEU A 546 -11.83 0.54 26.19
CA LEU A 546 -12.86 0.01 27.10
C LEU A 546 -14.22 -0.10 26.41
N ALA A 547 -14.65 0.94 25.68
CA ALA A 547 -15.91 0.93 24.94
C ALA A 547 -15.96 -0.21 23.90
N SER A 548 -14.89 -0.35 23.11
CA SER A 548 -14.78 -1.40 22.10
C SER A 548 -14.73 -2.79 22.74
N GLY A 549 -13.98 -2.94 23.83
CA GLY A 549 -13.88 -4.20 24.59
C GLY A 549 -15.22 -4.68 25.13
N MET A 550 -16.07 -3.76 25.65
CA MET A 550 -17.42 -4.10 26.09
C MET A 550 -18.30 -4.60 24.95
N GLN A 551 -18.24 -3.95 23.77
CA GLN A 551 -19.01 -4.38 22.60
C GLN A 551 -18.57 -5.77 22.11
N TYR A 552 -17.27 -6.08 22.12
CA TYR A 552 -16.81 -7.44 21.82
C TYR A 552 -17.26 -8.44 22.88
N LEU A 553 -17.22 -8.09 24.16
CA LEU A 553 -17.68 -8.97 25.23
C LEU A 553 -19.18 -9.28 25.13
N GLU A 554 -20.00 -8.30 24.76
CA GLU A 554 -21.45 -8.47 24.57
C GLU A 554 -21.76 -9.38 23.36
N ASN A 555 -21.05 -9.19 22.24
CA ASN A 555 -21.28 -9.94 21.01
C ASN A 555 -20.52 -11.28 20.95
N SER A 556 -19.46 -11.43 21.73
CA SER A 556 -18.56 -12.58 21.72
C SER A 556 -17.89 -12.75 23.11
N PRO A 557 -18.63 -13.26 24.13
CA PRO A 557 -18.16 -13.28 25.53
C PRO A 557 -16.83 -14.01 25.79
N GLY A 558 -16.41 -14.89 24.87
CA GLY A 558 -15.17 -15.67 24.98
C GLY A 558 -13.98 -15.08 24.23
N SER A 559 -14.12 -13.95 23.52
CA SER A 559 -13.08 -13.40 22.65
C SER A 559 -12.22 -12.30 23.28
N VAL A 560 -12.51 -11.90 24.53
CA VAL A 560 -11.83 -10.78 25.20
C VAL A 560 -11.26 -11.25 26.54
N ASP A 561 -10.05 -10.80 26.85
CA ASP A 561 -9.44 -11.00 28.16
C ASP A 561 -10.12 -10.15 29.24
N LYS A 562 -10.11 -10.62 30.47
CA LYS A 562 -10.73 -9.92 31.61
C LYS A 562 -9.70 -9.14 32.45
N SER A 563 -8.55 -8.78 31.88
CA SER A 563 -7.55 -7.95 32.56
C SER A 563 -8.16 -6.68 33.14
N MET A 564 -7.80 -6.38 34.39
CA MET A 564 -8.20 -5.15 35.07
C MET A 564 -7.20 -4.01 34.85
N LEU A 565 -6.14 -4.23 34.05
CA LEU A 565 -5.05 -3.28 33.89
C LEU A 565 -5.52 -1.94 33.30
N ILE A 566 -6.26 -1.96 32.19
CA ILE A 566 -6.80 -0.74 31.58
C ILE A 566 -7.81 -0.05 32.51
N PRO A 567 -8.83 -0.72 33.08
CA PRO A 567 -9.73 -0.11 34.05
C PRO A 567 -9.01 0.59 35.22
N LEU A 568 -8.04 -0.10 35.84
CA LEU A 568 -7.28 0.44 36.97
C LEU A 568 -6.47 1.69 36.61
N MET A 569 -5.87 1.70 35.42
CA MET A 569 -5.11 2.86 34.94
C MET A 569 -6.04 4.02 34.53
N PHE A 570 -7.20 3.70 33.97
CA PHE A 570 -8.21 4.68 33.59
C PHE A 570 -8.79 5.41 34.80
N GLU A 571 -9.06 4.70 35.89
CA GLU A 571 -9.48 5.28 37.19
C GLU A 571 -8.45 6.29 37.73
N ASP A 572 -7.16 6.00 37.52
CA ASP A 572 -6.03 6.87 37.89
C ASP A 572 -5.75 7.99 36.86
N LYS A 573 -6.68 8.24 35.94
CA LYS A 573 -6.60 9.26 34.88
C LYS A 573 -5.41 9.08 33.93
N ARG A 574 -4.92 7.85 33.80
CA ARG A 574 -3.96 7.48 32.75
C ARG A 574 -4.76 7.00 31.55
N THR A 575 -4.96 7.87 30.56
CA THR A 575 -5.81 7.58 29.39
C THR A 575 -5.01 7.45 28.09
N GLY A 576 -3.68 7.42 28.17
CA GLY A 576 -2.78 7.27 27.03
C GLY A 576 -2.04 8.56 26.68
N GLU A 577 -1.78 8.76 25.39
CA GLU A 577 -1.11 9.97 24.90
C GLU A 577 -1.87 11.26 25.22
N ALA A 578 -3.20 11.21 25.21
CA ALA A 578 -4.05 12.37 25.46
C ALA A 578 -3.83 12.97 26.85
N SER A 579 -3.56 12.14 27.85
CA SER A 579 -3.20 12.57 29.22
C SER A 579 -1.69 12.61 29.47
N GLN A 580 -0.86 12.43 28.42
CA GLN A 580 0.59 12.26 28.49
C GLN A 580 1.06 11.08 29.38
N LYS A 581 0.15 10.20 29.78
CA LYS A 581 0.39 9.07 30.69
C LYS A 581 -0.59 7.94 30.36
N GLY A 582 -0.05 6.82 29.92
CA GLY A 582 -0.75 5.56 29.68
C GLY A 582 0.10 4.40 30.19
N PHE A 583 0.39 3.41 29.36
CA PHE A 583 1.48 2.43 29.57
C PHE A 583 2.85 3.10 29.54
N TYR A 584 3.00 4.15 28.72
CA TYR A 584 4.19 4.97 28.70
C TYR A 584 3.93 6.35 29.34
N LYS A 585 5.01 7.04 29.69
CA LYS A 585 5.02 8.50 29.86
C LYS A 585 5.35 9.16 28.52
N TYR A 586 4.71 10.29 28.25
CA TYR A 586 4.93 11.05 27.02
C TYR A 586 5.52 12.42 27.34
N GLU A 587 6.60 12.76 26.64
CA GLU A 587 7.28 14.04 26.76
C GLU A 587 7.54 14.65 25.37
N GLY A 588 7.45 15.98 25.28
CA GLY A 588 7.76 16.74 24.07
C GLY A 588 6.97 16.28 22.83
N ASN A 589 7.68 15.91 21.76
CA ASN A 589 7.12 15.46 20.48
C ASN A 589 6.56 14.02 20.53
N ARG A 590 5.70 13.71 21.51
CA ARG A 590 5.03 12.41 21.66
C ARG A 590 6.01 11.23 21.84
N LYS A 591 7.19 11.51 22.40
CA LYS A 591 8.20 10.49 22.68
C LYS A 591 7.70 9.59 23.81
N ALA A 592 7.59 8.30 23.55
CA ALA A 592 7.22 7.31 24.55
C ALA A 592 8.43 6.95 25.42
N ILE A 593 8.24 7.00 26.74
CA ILE A 593 9.27 6.68 27.73
C ILE A 593 8.70 5.63 28.67
N PRO A 594 9.38 4.49 28.88
CA PRO A 594 8.97 3.48 29.84
C PRO A 594 8.71 4.11 31.22
N ASP A 595 7.58 3.75 31.82
CA ASP A 595 7.17 4.24 33.14
C ASP A 595 7.24 3.10 34.19
N PRO A 596 8.16 3.17 35.17
CA PRO A 596 8.20 2.20 36.27
C PRO A 596 6.90 2.15 37.09
N ASP A 597 6.08 3.19 37.06
CA ASP A 597 4.80 3.21 37.77
C ASP A 597 3.81 2.16 37.21
N ILE A 598 4.06 1.56 36.03
CA ILE A 598 3.19 0.52 35.46
C ILE A 598 3.16 -0.75 36.31
N PHE A 599 4.29 -1.11 36.94
CA PHE A 599 4.39 -2.34 37.72
C PHE A 599 3.34 -2.43 38.84
N LYS A 600 3.00 -1.29 39.48
CA LYS A 600 1.98 -1.27 40.54
C LYS A 600 0.58 -1.62 40.02
N TYR A 601 0.24 -1.24 38.79
CA TYR A 601 -1.06 -1.55 38.18
C TYR A 601 -1.11 -3.02 37.76
N VAL A 602 0.00 -3.52 37.21
CA VAL A 602 0.15 -4.94 36.85
C VAL A 602 0.00 -5.83 38.08
N GLU A 603 0.71 -5.54 39.19
CA GLU A 603 0.57 -6.29 40.43
C GLU A 603 -0.86 -6.24 41.01
N LYS A 604 -1.51 -5.07 40.93
CA LYS A 604 -2.89 -4.92 41.38
C LYS A 604 -3.87 -5.74 40.52
N SER A 605 -3.70 -5.71 39.19
CA SER A 605 -4.49 -6.51 38.24
C SER A 605 -4.35 -8.01 38.53
N ARG A 606 -3.10 -8.51 38.66
CA ARG A 606 -2.81 -9.91 39.01
C ARG A 606 -3.45 -10.34 40.33
N ARG A 607 -3.37 -9.49 41.35
CA ARG A 607 -3.98 -9.75 42.67
C ARG A 607 -5.50 -9.85 42.57
N MET A 608 -6.14 -8.96 41.81
CA MET A 608 -7.59 -9.00 41.59
C MET A 608 -8.03 -10.25 40.81
N ALA A 609 -7.23 -10.68 39.84
CA ALA A 609 -7.48 -11.87 39.05
C ALA A 609 -7.07 -13.19 39.74
N GLY A 610 -6.47 -13.14 40.95
CA GLY A 610 -5.93 -14.32 41.63
C GLY A 610 -4.86 -15.06 40.82
N THR A 611 -4.14 -14.36 39.94
CA THR A 611 -3.20 -14.95 38.99
C THR A 611 -1.76 -14.82 39.48
N VAL A 612 -0.97 -15.90 39.36
CA VAL A 612 0.46 -15.93 39.70
C VAL A 612 1.28 -15.85 38.40
N PRO A 613 2.42 -15.13 38.39
CA PRO A 613 3.30 -15.10 37.22
C PRO A 613 3.77 -16.49 36.80
N ASP A 614 3.64 -16.80 35.51
CA ASP A 614 4.22 -17.97 34.87
C ASP A 614 5.69 -17.68 34.54
N LEU A 615 6.59 -18.33 35.27
CA LEU A 615 8.04 -18.16 35.11
C LEU A 615 8.56 -18.69 33.77
N GLU A 616 7.82 -19.55 33.07
CA GLU A 616 8.22 -20.03 31.75
C GLU A 616 8.05 -18.95 30.67
N LEU A 617 7.11 -18.01 30.85
CA LEU A 617 6.93 -16.89 29.91
C LEU A 617 8.16 -15.96 29.87
N LEU A 618 8.90 -15.86 30.98
CA LEU A 618 10.13 -15.06 31.06
C LEU A 618 11.30 -15.68 30.30
N LYS A 619 11.19 -16.94 29.88
CA LYS A 619 12.23 -17.68 29.17
C LYS A 619 12.01 -17.73 27.67
N LEU A 620 10.85 -17.27 27.19
CA LEU A 620 10.51 -17.29 25.77
C LEU A 620 11.47 -16.39 24.98
N ASP A 621 11.89 -16.89 23.82
CA ASP A 621 12.62 -16.06 22.86
C ASP A 621 11.68 -15.10 22.10
N ASP A 622 12.27 -14.15 21.38
CA ASP A 622 11.50 -13.11 20.68
C ASP A 622 10.56 -13.70 19.61
N LYS A 623 10.95 -14.81 18.99
CA LYS A 623 10.11 -15.47 17.98
C LYS A 623 8.90 -16.13 18.65
N GLU A 624 9.08 -16.80 19.79
CA GLU A 624 7.97 -17.39 20.53
C GLU A 624 6.99 -16.33 21.03
N ILE A 625 7.50 -15.17 21.48
CA ILE A 625 6.67 -14.03 21.88
C ILE A 625 5.84 -13.51 20.69
N VAL A 626 6.45 -13.31 19.52
CA VAL A 626 5.73 -12.93 18.28
C VAL A 626 4.61 -13.92 17.99
N GLU A 627 4.91 -15.22 18.02
CA GLU A 627 3.92 -16.25 17.69
C GLU A 627 2.78 -16.29 18.71
N MET A 628 3.09 -16.14 19.99
CA MET A 628 2.10 -16.12 21.06
C MET A 628 1.16 -14.92 20.92
N VAL A 629 1.65 -13.77 20.44
CA VAL A 629 0.84 -12.58 20.16
C VAL A 629 0.03 -12.71 18.86
N PHE A 630 0.63 -13.20 17.78
CA PHE A 630 0.01 -13.17 16.44
C PHE A 630 -0.77 -14.41 16.04
N PHE A 631 -0.54 -15.59 16.64
CA PHE A 631 -1.34 -16.78 16.29
C PHE A 631 -2.81 -16.62 16.66
N PRO A 632 -3.18 -15.97 17.78
CA PRO A 632 -4.57 -15.62 18.05
C PRO A 632 -5.17 -14.66 17.01
N VAL A 633 -4.39 -13.71 16.48
CA VAL A 633 -4.79 -12.82 15.37
C VAL A 633 -5.05 -13.64 14.10
N ILE A 634 -4.18 -14.60 13.77
CA ILE A 634 -4.38 -15.54 12.65
C ILE A 634 -5.66 -16.37 12.86
N ASN A 635 -5.90 -16.82 14.08
CA ASN A 635 -7.07 -17.62 14.42
C ASN A 635 -8.37 -16.81 14.24
N GLU A 636 -8.37 -15.54 14.61
CA GLU A 636 -9.50 -14.64 14.36
C GLU A 636 -9.66 -14.34 12.86
N ALA A 637 -8.57 -14.17 12.12
CA ALA A 637 -8.61 -14.07 10.65
C ALA A 637 -9.27 -15.31 10.01
N CYS A 638 -9.00 -16.50 10.53
CA CYS A 638 -9.64 -17.74 10.09
C CYS A 638 -11.16 -17.73 10.36
N GLN A 639 -11.59 -17.21 11.52
CA GLN A 639 -13.02 -17.06 11.82
C GLN A 639 -13.70 -16.09 10.86
N VAL A 640 -13.11 -14.91 10.64
CA VAL A 640 -13.59 -13.89 9.68
C VAL A 640 -13.72 -14.46 8.26
N LEU A 641 -12.80 -15.33 7.82
CA LEU A 641 -12.93 -16.05 6.55
C LEU A 641 -14.03 -17.11 6.57
N SER A 642 -14.13 -17.89 7.64
CA SER A 642 -15.09 -18.98 7.76
C SER A 642 -16.55 -18.50 7.75
N GLU A 643 -16.79 -17.35 8.35
CA GLU A 643 -18.11 -16.72 8.43
C GLU A 643 -18.48 -15.93 7.16
N GLY A 644 -17.56 -15.83 6.20
CA GLY A 644 -17.78 -15.10 4.95
C GLY A 644 -17.76 -13.57 5.10
N ILE A 645 -17.25 -13.06 6.22
CA ILE A 645 -17.04 -11.62 6.44
C ILE A 645 -15.99 -11.10 5.45
N ALA A 646 -14.92 -11.84 5.21
CA ALA A 646 -14.00 -11.56 4.10
C ALA A 646 -14.21 -12.56 2.96
N ASN A 647 -14.19 -12.05 1.72
CA ASN A 647 -14.41 -12.88 0.52
C ASN A 647 -13.27 -13.86 0.24
N LYS A 648 -12.04 -13.49 0.61
CA LYS A 648 -10.80 -14.23 0.32
C LYS A 648 -9.68 -13.80 1.27
N ALA A 649 -8.72 -14.70 1.51
CA ALA A 649 -7.57 -14.46 2.38
C ALA A 649 -6.74 -13.24 1.97
N SER A 650 -6.57 -13.01 0.66
CA SER A 650 -5.80 -11.86 0.17
C SER A 650 -6.41 -10.51 0.57
N ASP A 651 -7.73 -10.44 0.79
CA ASP A 651 -8.37 -9.21 1.27
C ASP A 651 -8.00 -8.93 2.73
N LEU A 652 -7.90 -9.98 3.56
CA LEU A 652 -7.42 -9.88 4.94
C LEU A 652 -5.94 -9.52 5.03
N ASP A 653 -5.12 -10.05 4.11
CA ASP A 653 -3.72 -9.66 4.02
C ASP A 653 -3.59 -8.14 3.78
N ILE A 654 -4.31 -7.61 2.79
CA ILE A 654 -4.29 -6.17 2.49
C ILE A 654 -4.89 -5.34 3.61
N ALA A 655 -6.01 -5.78 4.20
CA ALA A 655 -6.60 -5.16 5.36
C ALA A 655 -5.63 -5.11 6.55
N SER A 656 -4.88 -6.18 6.82
CA SER A 656 -3.88 -6.22 7.89
C SER A 656 -2.73 -5.23 7.66
N ILE A 657 -2.25 -5.12 6.42
CA ILE A 657 -1.14 -4.23 6.06
C ILE A 657 -1.58 -2.77 6.09
N PHE A 658 -2.71 -2.44 5.48
CA PHE A 658 -3.15 -1.06 5.28
C PHE A 658 -4.04 -0.50 6.40
N GLY A 659 -4.64 -1.38 7.21
CA GLY A 659 -5.42 -0.99 8.40
C GLY A 659 -4.55 -0.96 9.66
N MET A 660 -3.77 -2.02 9.90
CA MET A 660 -3.02 -2.22 11.16
C MET A 660 -1.50 -2.10 11.02
N GLY A 661 -0.98 -1.93 9.80
CA GLY A 661 0.45 -1.78 9.56
C GLY A 661 1.24 -3.10 9.63
N PHE A 662 0.59 -4.24 9.38
CA PHE A 662 1.31 -5.52 9.29
C PHE A 662 2.41 -5.41 8.22
N PRO A 663 3.64 -5.92 8.48
CA PRO A 663 4.78 -5.69 7.60
C PRO A 663 4.58 -6.29 6.20
N PRO A 664 4.56 -5.48 5.12
CA PRO A 664 4.26 -5.96 3.77
C PRO A 664 5.30 -6.94 3.22
N TYR A 665 6.55 -6.87 3.71
CA TYR A 665 7.60 -7.83 3.38
C TYR A 665 7.40 -9.22 4.00
N ARG A 666 6.29 -9.42 4.74
CA ARG A 666 5.78 -10.72 5.19
C ARG A 666 4.46 -11.12 4.50
N GLY A 667 3.99 -10.35 3.51
CA GLY A 667 2.88 -10.70 2.63
C GLY A 667 1.49 -10.33 3.17
N GLY A 668 1.34 -10.30 4.50
CA GLY A 668 0.06 -10.14 5.18
C GLY A 668 -0.14 -11.25 6.20
N ILE A 669 -1.14 -11.11 7.07
CA ILE A 669 -1.31 -12.00 8.22
C ILE A 669 -1.58 -13.46 7.82
N VAL A 670 -2.39 -13.71 6.78
CA VAL A 670 -2.74 -15.06 6.32
C VAL A 670 -1.61 -15.63 5.47
N TYR A 671 -1.01 -14.82 4.60
CA TYR A 671 0.17 -15.25 3.83
C TYR A 671 1.34 -15.66 4.74
N TRP A 672 1.60 -14.89 5.79
CA TRP A 672 2.62 -15.21 6.78
C TRP A 672 2.26 -16.50 7.53
N ALA A 673 1.00 -16.68 7.91
CA ALA A 673 0.54 -17.92 8.52
C ALA A 673 0.76 -19.15 7.62
N ASP A 674 0.52 -19.04 6.33
CA ASP A 674 0.77 -20.12 5.36
C ASP A 674 2.26 -20.47 5.25
N SER A 675 3.15 -19.49 5.42
CA SER A 675 4.60 -19.75 5.46
C SER A 675 5.04 -20.53 6.70
N ILE A 676 4.26 -20.47 7.79
CA ILE A 676 4.48 -21.23 9.03
C ILE A 676 3.83 -22.61 8.97
N GLY A 677 2.63 -22.68 8.39
CA GLY A 677 1.84 -23.90 8.23
C GLY A 677 0.78 -24.10 9.31
N ALA A 678 -0.44 -24.42 8.87
CA ALA A 678 -1.63 -24.59 9.72
C ALA A 678 -1.43 -25.58 10.88
N LYS A 679 -0.73 -26.70 10.64
CA LYS A 679 -0.44 -27.72 11.66
C LYS A 679 0.31 -27.17 12.87
N ARG A 680 1.35 -26.36 12.63
CA ARG A 680 2.17 -25.77 13.69
C ARG A 680 1.38 -24.74 14.48
N ILE A 681 0.62 -23.89 13.77
CA ILE A 681 -0.21 -22.86 14.39
C ILE A 681 -1.26 -23.50 15.29
N HIS A 682 -1.99 -24.49 14.78
CA HIS A 682 -2.97 -25.26 15.55
C HIS A 682 -2.34 -25.89 16.79
N ALA A 683 -1.22 -26.61 16.64
CA ALA A 683 -0.56 -27.28 17.76
C ALA A 683 -0.16 -26.31 18.89
N ARG A 684 0.41 -25.14 18.54
CA ARG A 684 0.79 -24.13 19.54
C ARG A 684 -0.41 -23.49 20.22
N LEU A 685 -1.45 -23.16 19.45
CA LEU A 685 -2.70 -22.64 20.01
C LEU A 685 -3.35 -23.64 20.98
N SER A 686 -3.44 -24.92 20.62
CA SER A 686 -3.92 -25.97 21.53
C SER A 686 -3.08 -26.09 22.80
N GLU A 687 -1.76 -26.00 22.70
CA GLU A 687 -0.86 -26.02 23.86
C GLU A 687 -1.12 -24.83 24.80
N TRP A 688 -1.24 -23.63 24.24
CA TRP A 688 -1.49 -22.41 25.02
C TRP A 688 -2.92 -22.34 25.55
N GLU A 689 -3.91 -22.95 24.88
CA GLU A 689 -5.27 -23.07 25.41
C GLU A 689 -5.25 -23.82 26.75
N MET A 690 -4.50 -24.94 26.83
CA MET A 690 -4.39 -25.73 28.05
C MET A 690 -3.72 -24.96 29.20
N LYS A 691 -2.74 -24.09 28.89
CA LYS A 691 -1.94 -23.36 29.90
C LYS A 691 -2.55 -22.02 30.32
N HIS A 692 -3.10 -21.28 29.36
CA HIS A 692 -3.48 -19.88 29.51
C HIS A 692 -4.96 -19.61 29.29
N GLY A 693 -5.71 -20.57 28.73
CA GLY A 693 -7.17 -20.53 28.64
C GLY A 693 -7.70 -20.22 27.24
N GLN A 694 -9.01 -19.95 27.18
CA GLN A 694 -9.83 -20.01 25.97
C GLN A 694 -9.42 -19.05 24.84
N LEU A 695 -8.72 -17.94 25.13
CA LEU A 695 -8.27 -16.99 24.08
C LEU A 695 -7.29 -17.61 23.07
N PHE A 696 -6.67 -18.74 23.42
CA PHE A 696 -5.80 -19.49 22.51
C PHE A 696 -6.51 -20.67 21.81
N ARG A 697 -7.82 -20.88 22.03
CA ARG A 697 -8.54 -22.00 21.41
C ARG A 697 -8.50 -21.91 19.88
N PRO A 698 -8.00 -22.94 19.17
CA PRO A 698 -8.09 -23.00 17.71
C PRO A 698 -9.55 -22.99 17.23
N CYS A 699 -9.88 -22.18 16.22
CA CYS A 699 -11.18 -22.21 15.58
C CYS A 699 -11.33 -23.46 14.69
N SER A 700 -12.56 -23.79 14.32
CA SER A 700 -12.88 -24.94 13.45
C SER A 700 -12.17 -24.84 12.10
N TYR A 701 -12.18 -23.66 11.47
CA TYR A 701 -11.51 -23.43 10.18
C TYR A 701 -10.03 -23.79 10.24
N LEU A 702 -9.30 -23.29 11.23
CA LEU A 702 -7.88 -23.62 11.42
C LEU A 702 -7.68 -25.12 11.66
N SER A 703 -8.52 -25.72 12.50
CA SER A 703 -8.45 -27.14 12.84
C SER A 703 -8.63 -28.04 11.62
N GLU A 704 -9.59 -27.72 10.75
CA GLU A 704 -9.82 -28.44 9.49
C GLU A 704 -8.59 -28.39 8.58
N ARG A 705 -8.01 -27.20 8.34
CA ARG A 705 -6.85 -27.06 7.44
C ARG A 705 -5.60 -27.69 8.03
N ALA A 706 -5.43 -27.64 9.35
CA ALA A 706 -4.37 -28.35 10.04
C ALA A 706 -4.49 -29.87 9.85
N ALA A 707 -5.69 -30.43 10.00
CA ALA A 707 -5.94 -31.86 9.79
C ALA A 707 -5.67 -32.27 8.33
N GLU A 708 -6.12 -31.48 7.35
CA GLU A 708 -5.93 -31.74 5.92
C GLU A 708 -4.49 -31.47 5.44
N GLY A 709 -3.72 -30.66 6.16
CA GLY A 709 -2.38 -30.25 5.74
C GLY A 709 -2.36 -29.29 4.56
N VAL A 710 -3.39 -28.45 4.44
CA VAL A 710 -3.52 -27.43 3.38
C VAL A 710 -3.29 -26.01 3.92
N PRO A 711 -2.93 -25.04 3.07
CA PRO A 711 -2.81 -23.64 3.47
C PRO A 711 -4.13 -23.05 3.98
N LEU A 712 -4.07 -22.10 4.91
CA LEU A 712 -5.23 -21.34 5.42
C LEU A 712 -5.88 -20.50 4.32
N SER A 713 -5.10 -20.01 3.36
CA SER A 713 -5.60 -19.28 2.19
C SER A 713 -6.34 -20.15 1.16
N SER A 714 -6.28 -21.48 1.29
CA SER A 714 -6.96 -22.38 0.35
C SER A 714 -8.48 -22.21 0.43
N THR A 715 -9.12 -22.16 -0.74
CA THR A 715 -10.59 -22.12 -0.80
C THR A 715 -11.13 -23.50 -0.43
N ALA A 716 -11.96 -23.55 0.61
CA ALA A 716 -12.60 -24.79 1.05
C ALA A 716 -13.35 -25.45 -0.12
N LYS A 717 -13.19 -26.77 -0.30
CA LYS A 717 -13.94 -27.53 -1.32
C LYS A 717 -15.46 -27.33 -1.25
N ASN A 718 -16.00 -26.95 -0.09
CA ASN A 718 -17.44 -26.84 0.14
C ASN A 718 -18.07 -25.50 -0.30
N ASN A 719 -17.31 -24.42 -0.48
CA ASN A 719 -17.89 -23.14 -0.93
C ASN A 719 -18.27 -23.12 -2.41
N ALA A 720 -17.80 -24.08 -3.21
CA ALA A 720 -18.25 -24.24 -4.58
C ALA A 720 -19.70 -24.77 -4.69
N LYS A 721 -20.20 -25.50 -3.68
CA LYS A 721 -21.56 -26.05 -3.67
C LYS A 721 -22.63 -25.07 -3.16
N ALA A 722 -22.25 -24.04 -2.41
CA ALA A 722 -23.17 -22.99 -1.96
C ALA A 722 -23.22 -21.78 -2.91
N ARG A 723 -22.34 -21.75 -3.93
CA ARG A 723 -22.27 -20.70 -4.97
C ARG A 723 -22.75 -21.18 -6.35
N MET A 724 -23.19 -22.43 -6.47
CA MET A 724 -24.05 -22.92 -7.55
C MET A 724 -25.47 -22.98 -7.02
#